data_AF-A0A1V4SDB6-F1
#
_entry.id   AF-A0A1V4SDB6-F1
#
_cell.length_a   1.000
_cell.length_b   1.000
_cell.length_c   1.000
_cell.angle_alpha   90.00
_cell.angle_beta   90.00
_cell.angle_gamma   90.00
#
_symmetry.space_group_name_H-M   'P 1'
#
loop_
_entity.id
_entity.type
_entity.pdbx_description
1 polymer ?
#
loop_
_entity_poly.entity_id
_entity_poly.type
_entity_poly.pdbx_seq_one_letter_code
_entity_poly.pdbx_strand_id
1 'polypeptide(L)'
;MIIKFKKIISFSHKVWNILSEWRVFTGRNPRYLPPKSIILFPFVPETLFCGLAGILVIKREIPEKNDDIIKGLYRRFEKIKASDMEKLLAGHVSPNEYLAGGEALADMEKYILDLKQDSFSENIFFQAGAAEELASLSKSISSFLLKEEELIEKNAGNFSTEVMEQINNSLIRLKDFSWALDCDILSNIERIIYLSGCEERSEISHAGFKKYRNLNLLLNSIDRLEVRGRDSAGVQVTLTLKDRMVLDKVIECLKEKGLYADFKNRLNPGDLLNDSIHLSDKTSENGFVSVAFTYKRASVTGKLGENTGYLRNRIRSDQVLQTVINEDVESQMYLAHTRWASVGSITEENCHPVNNFTSDTGIDTSRELPLSLKEYPYYGKGDWSVNAALNGDIDNYKTLRLSLETDGSDIIDQRVTTDTKIIPLQIEKYLYEGHDLRESFRLALNDFEGSHAIAMESNLEPGKVFLALRGSGQSLYIGLGNEQYMFASEVYGLVEQTPYFIKMNGENERIEGNPRTKGQIFILSEDPENTLEGIDAFYYDGHPLDITEEKVQRAEITTRDIDRRNYPHFLFKEIMEAPFSAEKTLRGKYLISRNEDDSAPRVLFNLGNDILPGRIKNALGSGAIRNIFVTGQGTAAVAGAAIAEAFSRYLKGAEINIQAKSSSELSGFFLEENMSHVLVVAVTQSGTTADTNRAVAMAKERGAHLIAIVNRRQSDITHVADGVFYTSDGRDIEMSVASTKAFYSQIVAGYVLALCFAQMLGAMSDDLIAPELLNLEDVPDKMNSVIAIKEKIRNSAWDIVKKKKYWAVVGSGPNKVAADEIRIKLSELCYKTISSDTVENKKHIDLSAEPLIIVCAAGNPGPVVEDIVKDAAIFKAHSAGVVVIADEGETRFDDIADSVIPVPGSTYPASVVLNTLAGHIWGYYAACSINEDGDFFRSFRNKLSRKMSELEKKDDLIFERMADAGLHKLVEEFSSAFRSRRNRGFFSSMSNDATSDITLLLKYVAGKLPLEDFWEEFKEKRTSSSPLDMLDVCLGRAIDELSRPIDAIRHQAKTVTVGTSRKGEIPRGILFDLLSKLGFSLENLTSKEGFTAGRLQGAISGTKGYTLYNIENLDDEGKPRDASTISIEKRGGIALQMKSRVGKHALLKGTKKSIVSTGEIYAGLGKFDKAPIVIVPLLGEDHSIKNILLVHVRFKEDLSVSEKKAVLGDKFNNIRDLINECDLPWDDNYLEGLSVEFLLGESADVISSRIMKFLKEN
;
A
#
# COMPACT_ATOMS: atom_id res chain seq x y z
N MET A 1 -63.07 45.07 -29.50
CA MET A 1 -63.28 44.43 -28.17
C MET A 1 -63.18 42.90 -28.22
N ILE A 2 -63.74 42.22 -29.22
CA ILE A 2 -63.78 40.73 -29.30
C ILE A 2 -62.38 40.07 -29.45
N ILE A 3 -61.40 40.75 -30.07
CA ILE A 3 -60.02 40.22 -30.23
C ILE A 3 -59.22 40.26 -28.92
N LYS A 4 -59.50 41.23 -28.02
CA LYS A 4 -58.86 41.30 -26.69
C LYS A 4 -59.42 40.24 -25.74
N PHE A 5 -60.71 39.92 -25.84
CA PHE A 5 -61.34 38.89 -25.01
C PHE A 5 -60.87 37.47 -25.35
N LYS A 6 -60.68 37.14 -26.64
CA LYS A 6 -60.10 35.84 -27.06
C LYS A 6 -58.64 35.68 -26.62
N LYS A 7 -57.82 36.74 -26.63
CA LYS A 7 -56.45 36.68 -26.13
C LYS A 7 -56.37 36.46 -24.62
N ILE A 8 -57.25 37.10 -23.84
CA ILE A 8 -57.31 36.93 -22.38
C ILE A 8 -57.76 35.51 -22.01
N ILE A 9 -58.75 34.94 -22.70
CA ILE A 9 -59.20 33.56 -22.47
C ILE A 9 -58.14 32.53 -22.90
N SER A 10 -57.41 32.78 -24.00
CA SER A 10 -56.31 31.88 -24.41
C SER A 10 -55.10 31.97 -23.48
N PHE A 11 -54.86 33.15 -22.89
CA PHE A 11 -53.79 33.36 -21.92
C PHE A 11 -54.15 32.74 -20.56
N SER A 12 -55.41 32.87 -20.11
CA SER A 12 -55.88 32.21 -18.89
C SER A 12 -55.91 30.69 -19.03
N HIS A 13 -56.29 30.14 -20.19
CA HIS A 13 -56.19 28.69 -20.44
C HIS A 13 -54.74 28.18 -20.52
N LYS A 14 -53.81 28.96 -21.13
CA LYS A 14 -52.38 28.60 -21.12
C LYS A 14 -51.79 28.64 -19.72
N VAL A 15 -52.08 29.68 -18.94
CA VAL A 15 -51.61 29.80 -17.54
C VAL A 15 -52.23 28.73 -16.65
N TRP A 16 -53.52 28.39 -16.85
CA TRP A 16 -54.17 27.32 -16.11
C TRP A 16 -53.66 25.93 -16.47
N ASN A 17 -53.38 25.65 -17.76
CA ASN A 17 -52.74 24.40 -18.17
C ASN A 17 -51.31 24.29 -17.63
N ILE A 18 -50.54 25.39 -17.64
CA ILE A 18 -49.19 25.44 -17.05
C ILE A 18 -49.27 25.19 -15.54
N LEU A 19 -50.18 25.85 -14.82
CA LEU A 19 -50.35 25.67 -13.36
C LEU A 19 -50.98 24.32 -12.98
N SER A 20 -51.73 23.68 -13.87
CA SER A 20 -52.33 22.36 -13.61
C SER A 20 -51.31 21.22 -13.55
N GLU A 21 -50.12 21.41 -14.13
CA GLU A 21 -48.98 20.50 -13.98
C GLU A 21 -48.16 20.77 -12.71
N TRP A 22 -48.47 21.86 -11.98
CA TRP A 22 -47.66 22.33 -10.87
C TRP A 22 -48.27 21.92 -9.54
N ARG A 23 -47.44 21.39 -8.66
CA ARG A 23 -47.88 20.85 -7.36
C ARG A 23 -47.69 21.90 -6.28
N VAL A 24 -48.73 22.20 -5.51
CA VAL A 24 -48.65 23.18 -4.42
C VAL A 24 -48.44 22.46 -3.09
N PHE A 25 -47.40 22.83 -2.36
CA PHE A 25 -47.04 22.27 -1.06
C PHE A 25 -47.00 23.35 0.01
N THR A 26 -47.31 22.99 1.25
CA THR A 26 -47.27 23.90 2.41
C THR A 26 -46.35 23.34 3.50
N GLY A 27 -45.45 24.14 4.08
CA GLY A 27 -44.65 23.70 5.24
C GLY A 27 -43.61 22.63 4.93
N ARG A 28 -43.12 22.56 3.68
CA ARG A 28 -42.13 21.56 3.23
C ARG A 28 -40.78 22.23 2.96
N ASN A 29 -39.70 21.49 3.16
CA ASN A 29 -38.36 21.96 2.80
C ASN A 29 -38.21 21.94 1.27
N PRO A 30 -37.76 23.05 0.63
CA PRO A 30 -37.60 23.12 -0.83
C PRO A 30 -36.71 22.03 -1.44
N ARG A 31 -35.77 21.47 -0.67
CA ARG A 31 -34.84 20.44 -1.15
C ARG A 31 -35.50 19.10 -1.49
N TYR A 32 -36.66 18.80 -0.90
CA TYR A 32 -37.29 17.48 -1.00
C TYR A 32 -38.54 17.46 -1.90
N LEU A 33 -38.73 18.46 -2.75
CA LEU A 33 -39.91 18.56 -3.60
C LEU A 33 -39.57 18.34 -5.08
N PRO A 34 -40.49 17.70 -5.84
CA PRO A 34 -40.27 17.43 -7.25
C PRO A 34 -40.27 18.72 -8.10
N PRO A 35 -39.77 18.67 -9.35
CA PRO A 35 -39.83 19.79 -10.28
C PRO A 35 -41.26 20.34 -10.45
N LYS A 36 -41.38 21.62 -10.82
CA LYS A 36 -42.67 22.33 -10.97
C LYS A 36 -43.51 22.39 -9.67
N SER A 37 -42.86 22.57 -8.53
CA SER A 37 -43.53 22.72 -7.23
C SER A 37 -43.63 24.19 -6.79
N ILE A 38 -44.77 24.58 -6.21
CA ILE A 38 -44.98 25.87 -5.54
C ILE A 38 -45.03 25.61 -4.04
N ILE A 39 -44.21 26.30 -3.26
CA ILE A 39 -44.15 26.12 -1.79
C ILE A 39 -44.69 27.36 -1.10
N LEU A 40 -45.70 27.15 -0.26
CA LEU A 40 -46.22 28.18 0.64
C LEU A 40 -45.66 27.89 2.05
N PHE A 41 -44.96 28.86 2.65
CA PHE A 41 -44.28 28.70 3.95
C PHE A 41 -43.21 27.59 3.94
N PRO A 42 -42.06 27.78 3.25
CA PRO A 42 -41.00 26.78 3.24
C PRO A 42 -40.45 26.54 4.64
N PHE A 43 -40.29 25.27 5.02
CA PHE A 43 -39.69 24.88 6.30
C PHE A 43 -38.21 24.58 6.09
N VAL A 44 -37.34 25.49 6.54
CA VAL A 44 -35.89 25.28 6.59
C VAL A 44 -35.48 25.36 8.07
N PRO A 45 -34.87 24.31 8.65
CA PRO A 45 -34.41 24.35 10.03
C PRO A 45 -33.54 25.59 10.26
N GLU A 46 -33.69 26.24 11.42
CA GLU A 46 -32.91 27.42 11.84
C GLU A 46 -33.18 28.75 11.10
N THR A 47 -34.13 28.81 10.16
CA THR A 47 -34.47 30.04 9.43
C THR A 47 -35.93 30.47 9.64
N LEU A 48 -36.16 31.62 10.29
CA LEU A 48 -37.48 32.23 10.47
C LEU A 48 -37.73 33.28 9.37
N PHE A 49 -38.55 32.94 8.37
CA PHE A 49 -38.95 33.90 7.33
C PHE A 49 -40.06 34.82 7.85
N CYS A 50 -39.79 36.11 8.06
CA CYS A 50 -40.84 37.10 8.34
C CYS A 50 -41.27 37.82 7.04
N GLY A 51 -42.57 37.73 6.71
CA GLY A 51 -43.18 38.35 5.51
C GLY A 51 -43.55 37.34 4.40
N LEU A 52 -44.53 37.69 3.55
CA LEU A 52 -44.96 36.89 2.39
C LEU A 52 -43.80 36.77 1.39
N ALA A 53 -43.09 35.64 1.42
CA ALA A 53 -42.04 35.29 0.47
C ALA A 53 -42.28 33.85 -0.05
N GLY A 54 -42.37 33.71 -1.38
CA GLY A 54 -42.33 32.44 -2.07
C GLY A 54 -41.08 32.38 -2.94
N ILE A 55 -40.21 31.39 -2.69
CA ILE A 55 -39.06 31.12 -3.57
C ILE A 55 -39.54 30.18 -4.66
N LEU A 56 -39.53 30.66 -5.91
CA LEU A 56 -39.72 29.82 -7.08
C LEU A 56 -38.36 29.16 -7.40
N VAL A 57 -38.18 27.91 -6.98
CA VAL A 57 -37.02 27.10 -7.37
C VAL A 57 -37.30 26.48 -8.73
N ILE A 58 -36.70 27.04 -9.79
CA ILE A 58 -36.65 26.44 -11.11
C ILE A 58 -35.36 25.62 -11.16
N LYS A 59 -35.40 24.32 -10.83
CA LYS A 59 -34.34 23.41 -11.27
C LYS A 59 -34.44 23.36 -12.80
N ARG A 60 -33.45 23.95 -13.47
CA ARG A 60 -33.36 24.02 -14.93
C ARG A 60 -33.16 22.59 -15.42
N GLU A 61 -34.02 22.10 -16.32
CA GLU A 61 -33.63 20.97 -17.16
C GLU A 61 -32.32 21.38 -17.85
N ILE A 62 -31.25 20.63 -17.61
CA ILE A 62 -30.03 20.74 -18.39
C ILE A 62 -30.47 20.54 -19.85
N PRO A 63 -30.19 21.49 -20.76
CA PRO A 63 -30.59 21.29 -22.14
C PRO A 63 -29.92 20.01 -22.63
N GLU A 64 -30.70 19.08 -23.20
CA GLU A 64 -30.16 18.12 -24.16
C GLU A 64 -29.43 18.94 -25.23
N LYS A 65 -28.11 19.04 -25.11
CA LYS A 65 -27.29 19.49 -26.23
C LYS A 65 -27.34 18.37 -27.26
N ASN A 66 -28.36 18.44 -28.12
CA ASN A 66 -28.48 17.75 -29.39
C ASN A 66 -27.43 18.22 -30.43
N ASP A 67 -26.27 18.70 -29.98
CA ASP A 67 -25.10 18.77 -30.84
C ASP A 67 -24.45 17.39 -30.76
N ASP A 68 -24.39 16.70 -31.90
CA ASP A 68 -23.68 15.43 -32.06
C ASP A 68 -22.24 15.58 -31.52
N ILE A 69 -22.01 15.05 -30.32
CA ILE A 69 -20.77 15.20 -29.56
C ILE A 69 -19.57 14.66 -30.34
N ILE A 70 -19.78 13.62 -31.15
CA ILE A 70 -18.78 13.02 -32.04
C ILE A 70 -18.41 14.03 -33.14
N LYS A 71 -19.39 14.64 -33.82
CA LYS A 71 -19.12 15.74 -34.77
C LYS A 71 -18.41 16.93 -34.10
N GLY A 72 -18.75 17.20 -32.83
CA GLY A 72 -18.03 18.14 -31.98
C GLY A 72 -16.53 17.82 -31.92
N LEU A 73 -16.18 16.60 -31.53
CA LEU A 73 -14.80 16.12 -31.44
C LEU A 73 -14.05 16.22 -32.79
N TYR A 74 -14.68 15.82 -33.90
CA TYR A 74 -14.06 15.97 -35.24
C TYR A 74 -13.68 17.43 -35.53
N ARG A 75 -14.55 18.40 -35.23
CA ARG A 75 -14.24 19.83 -35.43
C ARG A 75 -13.06 20.30 -34.58
N ARG A 76 -12.93 19.81 -33.35
CA ARG A 76 -11.79 20.15 -32.48
C ARG A 76 -10.50 19.54 -33.01
N PHE A 77 -10.54 18.29 -33.46
CA PHE A 77 -9.37 17.62 -34.03
C PHE A 77 -8.88 18.32 -35.32
N GLU A 78 -9.78 18.73 -36.21
CA GLU A 78 -9.41 19.52 -37.40
C GLU A 78 -8.78 20.87 -37.02
N LYS A 79 -9.24 21.53 -35.95
CA LYS A 79 -8.61 22.75 -35.43
C LYS A 79 -7.20 22.48 -34.91
N ILE A 80 -6.99 21.39 -34.16
CA ILE A 80 -5.67 21.00 -33.64
C ILE A 80 -4.70 20.71 -34.78
N LYS A 81 -5.14 19.94 -35.78
CA LYS A 81 -4.37 19.59 -36.97
C LYS A 81 -3.98 20.79 -37.83
N ALA A 82 -4.71 21.91 -37.72
CA ALA A 82 -4.39 23.12 -38.46
C ALA A 82 -3.08 23.80 -38.00
N SER A 83 -2.55 23.46 -36.82
CA SER A 83 -1.31 24.02 -36.25
C SER A 83 -0.28 22.91 -35.97
N ASP A 84 0.11 22.20 -37.02
CA ASP A 84 1.05 21.06 -37.00
C ASP A 84 2.54 21.46 -36.90
N MET A 85 3.39 20.44 -36.78
CA MET A 85 4.85 20.57 -36.64
C MET A 85 5.50 21.19 -37.87
N GLU A 86 5.00 20.91 -39.08
CA GLU A 86 5.51 21.51 -40.32
C GLU A 86 5.37 23.04 -40.30
N LYS A 87 4.23 23.54 -39.82
CA LYS A 87 4.00 24.99 -39.67
C LYS A 87 4.83 25.61 -38.55
N LEU A 88 5.04 24.88 -37.46
CA LEU A 88 5.93 25.31 -36.36
C LEU A 88 7.38 25.46 -36.87
N LEU A 89 7.88 24.46 -37.60
CA LEU A 89 9.23 24.48 -38.20
C LEU A 89 9.38 25.59 -39.25
N ALA A 90 8.32 25.89 -40.00
CA ALA A 90 8.28 27.00 -40.96
C ALA A 90 8.11 28.40 -40.30
N GLY A 91 7.93 28.47 -38.97
CA GLY A 91 7.72 29.73 -38.25
C GLY A 91 6.35 30.38 -38.48
N HIS A 92 5.38 29.65 -39.03
CA HIS A 92 4.01 30.13 -39.24
C HIS A 92 3.15 30.07 -37.97
N VAL A 93 3.58 29.28 -36.99
CA VAL A 93 2.91 29.04 -35.70
C VAL A 93 3.96 29.17 -34.60
N SER A 94 3.63 29.81 -33.48
CA SER A 94 4.54 29.87 -32.33
C SER A 94 4.49 28.58 -31.49
N PRO A 95 5.52 28.26 -30.68
CA PRO A 95 5.49 27.08 -29.80
C PRO A 95 4.25 26.97 -28.89
N ASN A 96 3.72 28.10 -28.42
CA ASN A 96 2.51 28.14 -27.58
C ASN A 96 1.21 27.87 -28.36
N GLU A 97 1.23 28.02 -29.69
CA GLU A 97 0.10 27.80 -30.59
C GLU A 97 0.16 26.43 -31.29
N TYR A 98 1.24 25.67 -31.09
CA TYR A 98 1.38 24.30 -31.57
C TYR A 98 0.20 23.45 -31.10
N LEU A 99 -0.37 22.64 -32.00
CA LEU A 99 -1.62 21.90 -31.79
C LEU A 99 -2.80 22.79 -31.35
N ALA A 100 -2.84 24.02 -31.88
CA ALA A 100 -3.80 25.08 -31.58
C ALA A 100 -3.76 25.59 -30.12
N GLY A 101 -2.69 25.28 -29.40
CA GLY A 101 -2.42 25.76 -28.05
C GLY A 101 -3.18 25.06 -26.93
N GLY A 102 -2.81 25.41 -25.69
CA GLY A 102 -3.28 24.73 -24.48
C GLY A 102 -4.80 24.76 -24.27
N GLU A 103 -5.47 25.85 -24.65
CA GLU A 103 -6.93 26.02 -24.53
C GLU A 103 -7.70 25.09 -25.46
N ALA A 104 -7.26 24.92 -26.72
CA ALA A 104 -7.92 24.03 -27.67
C ALA A 104 -7.81 22.57 -27.24
N LEU A 105 -6.64 22.17 -26.73
CA LEU A 105 -6.43 20.85 -26.14
C LEU A 105 -7.29 20.65 -24.87
N ALA A 106 -7.48 21.68 -24.04
CA ALA A 106 -8.36 21.61 -22.87
C ALA A 106 -9.85 21.47 -23.26
N ASP A 107 -10.30 22.13 -24.33
CA ASP A 107 -11.65 21.95 -24.85
C ASP A 107 -11.85 20.53 -25.42
N MET A 108 -10.87 19.97 -26.12
CA MET A 108 -10.94 18.58 -26.60
C MET A 108 -11.00 17.58 -25.44
N GLU A 109 -10.17 17.76 -24.42
CA GLU A 109 -10.17 16.94 -23.21
C GLU A 109 -11.53 16.95 -22.50
N LYS A 110 -12.15 18.13 -22.36
CA LYS A 110 -13.48 18.28 -21.78
C LYS A 110 -14.53 17.46 -22.53
N TYR A 111 -14.54 17.50 -23.87
CA TYR A 111 -15.47 16.69 -24.67
C TYR A 111 -15.25 15.19 -24.49
N ILE A 112 -14.00 14.75 -24.33
CA ILE A 112 -13.68 13.34 -24.07
C ILE A 112 -14.17 12.92 -22.68
N LEU A 113 -14.03 13.79 -21.66
CA LEU A 113 -14.59 13.54 -20.33
C LEU A 113 -16.13 13.52 -20.37
N ASP A 114 -16.76 14.36 -21.20
CA ASP A 114 -18.22 14.34 -21.40
C ASP A 114 -18.69 13.00 -21.98
N LEU A 115 -17.94 12.38 -22.90
CA LEU A 115 -18.28 11.03 -23.40
C LEU A 115 -18.34 9.96 -22.31
N LYS A 116 -17.61 10.16 -21.19
CA LYS A 116 -17.59 9.23 -20.05
C LYS A 116 -18.80 9.39 -19.12
N GLN A 117 -19.71 10.34 -19.37
CA GLN A 117 -20.98 10.45 -18.63
C GLN A 117 -21.99 9.41 -19.11
N ASP A 118 -22.91 8.99 -18.26
CA ASP A 118 -23.92 7.96 -18.51
C ASP A 118 -24.71 8.25 -19.79
N SER A 119 -25.23 9.47 -19.95
CA SER A 119 -26.06 9.84 -21.10
C SER A 119 -25.34 9.70 -22.45
N PHE A 120 -24.08 10.16 -22.54
CA PHE A 120 -23.29 10.05 -23.76
C PHE A 120 -22.77 8.64 -24.00
N SER A 121 -22.30 7.96 -22.94
CA SER A 121 -21.88 6.56 -23.01
C SER A 121 -23.01 5.64 -23.46
N GLU A 122 -24.22 5.86 -22.95
CA GLU A 122 -25.44 5.14 -23.32
C GLU A 122 -25.79 5.35 -24.81
N ASN A 123 -25.69 6.60 -25.29
CA ASN A 123 -25.86 6.90 -26.71
C ASN A 123 -24.81 6.18 -27.57
N ILE A 124 -23.53 6.20 -27.19
CA ILE A 124 -22.47 5.47 -27.92
C ILE A 124 -22.75 3.96 -27.95
N PHE A 125 -23.26 3.40 -26.84
CA PHE A 125 -23.52 1.97 -26.71
C PHE A 125 -24.69 1.51 -27.59
N PHE A 126 -25.82 2.21 -27.53
CA PHE A 126 -27.06 1.80 -28.20
C PHE A 126 -27.24 2.37 -29.62
N GLN A 127 -26.65 3.52 -29.96
CA GLN A 127 -26.78 4.12 -31.28
C GLN A 127 -25.94 3.36 -32.32
N ALA A 128 -26.58 2.97 -33.43
CA ALA A 128 -25.89 2.32 -34.54
C ALA A 128 -24.89 3.28 -35.21
N GLY A 129 -23.65 2.84 -35.43
CA GLY A 129 -22.60 3.60 -36.11
C GLY A 129 -21.76 4.51 -35.21
N ALA A 130 -22.22 4.83 -33.99
CA ALA A 130 -21.55 5.80 -33.11
C ALA A 130 -20.17 5.31 -32.65
N ALA A 131 -20.06 4.03 -32.24
CA ALA A 131 -18.79 3.43 -31.85
C ALA A 131 -17.80 3.36 -33.02
N GLU A 132 -18.27 3.03 -34.22
CA GLU A 132 -17.46 2.97 -35.44
C GLU A 132 -16.95 4.35 -35.87
N GLU A 133 -17.79 5.38 -35.78
CA GLU A 133 -17.39 6.78 -36.05
C GLU A 133 -16.31 7.27 -35.09
N LEU A 134 -16.42 6.92 -33.81
CA LEU A 134 -15.44 7.27 -32.78
C LEU A 134 -14.12 6.51 -32.98
N ALA A 135 -14.17 5.23 -33.33
CA ALA A 135 -13.00 4.43 -33.66
C ALA A 135 -12.24 5.00 -34.88
N SER A 136 -12.97 5.47 -35.89
CA SER A 136 -12.40 6.16 -37.07
C SER A 136 -11.69 7.45 -36.67
N LEU A 137 -12.25 8.23 -35.75
CA LEU A 137 -11.62 9.44 -35.23
C LEU A 137 -10.32 9.12 -34.48
N SER A 138 -10.34 8.15 -33.56
CA SER A 138 -9.14 7.77 -32.81
C SER A 138 -8.01 7.31 -33.73
N LYS A 139 -8.33 6.48 -34.73
CA LYS A 139 -7.36 6.06 -35.75
C LYS A 139 -6.76 7.23 -36.53
N SER A 140 -7.57 8.26 -36.82
CA SER A 140 -7.12 9.48 -37.49
C SER A 140 -6.18 10.30 -36.60
N ILE A 141 -6.48 10.42 -35.31
CA ILE A 141 -5.61 11.06 -34.30
C ILE A 141 -4.28 10.32 -34.20
N SER A 142 -4.32 8.99 -34.03
CA SER A 142 -3.12 8.14 -33.97
C SER A 142 -2.24 8.26 -35.22
N SER A 143 -2.84 8.30 -36.41
CA SER A 143 -2.10 8.44 -37.67
C SER A 143 -1.44 9.81 -37.82
N PHE A 144 -2.06 10.86 -37.27
CA PHE A 144 -1.49 12.20 -37.25
C PHE A 144 -0.34 12.30 -36.22
N LEU A 145 -0.54 11.76 -35.02
CA LEU A 145 0.48 11.70 -33.96
C LEU A 145 1.80 11.08 -34.44
N LEU A 146 1.74 9.94 -35.12
CA LEU A 146 2.93 9.27 -35.63
C LEU A 146 3.77 10.16 -36.56
N LYS A 147 3.12 11.00 -37.38
CA LYS A 147 3.81 11.93 -38.28
C LYS A 147 4.49 13.06 -37.50
N GLU A 148 3.78 13.62 -36.52
CA GLU A 148 4.32 14.70 -35.69
C GLU A 148 5.51 14.22 -34.86
N GLU A 149 5.46 13.01 -34.31
CA GLU A 149 6.57 12.40 -33.58
C GLU A 149 7.80 12.22 -34.49
N GLU A 150 7.62 11.67 -35.69
CA GLU A 150 8.72 11.48 -36.64
C GLU A 150 9.39 12.81 -37.01
N LEU A 151 8.60 13.89 -37.15
CA LEU A 151 9.12 15.23 -37.41
C LEU A 151 9.90 15.79 -36.22
N ILE A 152 9.47 15.54 -34.99
CA ILE A 152 10.20 15.96 -33.79
C ILE A 152 11.51 15.21 -33.65
N GLU A 153 11.54 13.89 -33.85
CA GLU A 153 12.79 13.14 -33.77
C GLU A 153 13.86 13.72 -34.71
N LYS A 154 13.44 14.10 -35.92
CA LYS A 154 14.34 14.70 -36.93
C LYS A 154 14.79 16.12 -36.58
N ASN A 155 14.09 16.84 -35.71
CA ASN A 155 14.29 18.26 -35.47
C ASN A 155 14.50 18.63 -33.98
N ALA A 156 14.63 17.66 -33.08
CA ALA A 156 14.71 17.90 -31.63
C ALA A 156 15.85 18.86 -31.23
N GLY A 157 16.97 18.82 -31.96
CA GLY A 157 18.12 19.71 -31.74
C GLY A 157 17.90 21.18 -32.11
N ASN A 158 16.81 21.51 -32.80
CA ASN A 158 16.50 22.87 -33.26
C ASN A 158 15.73 23.70 -32.22
N PHE A 159 15.31 23.09 -31.11
CA PHE A 159 14.46 23.69 -30.09
C PHE A 159 15.18 23.82 -28.74
N SER A 160 14.85 24.85 -27.96
CA SER A 160 15.30 24.95 -26.56
C SER A 160 14.56 23.94 -25.67
N THR A 161 15.05 23.65 -24.45
CA THR A 161 14.41 22.66 -23.55
C THR A 161 13.01 23.11 -23.18
N GLU A 162 12.83 24.40 -22.88
CA GLU A 162 11.52 24.97 -22.56
C GLU A 162 10.51 24.79 -23.71
N VAL A 163 10.95 25.04 -24.96
CA VAL A 163 10.11 24.82 -26.15
C VAL A 163 9.85 23.33 -26.38
N MET A 164 10.85 22.47 -26.23
CA MET A 164 10.68 21.02 -26.33
C MET A 164 9.70 20.49 -25.30
N GLU A 165 9.72 20.99 -24.07
CA GLU A 165 8.76 20.60 -23.04
C GLU A 165 7.33 21.03 -23.41
N GLN A 166 7.14 22.23 -23.96
CA GLN A 166 5.82 22.69 -24.45
C GLN A 166 5.28 21.79 -25.58
N ILE A 167 6.13 21.46 -26.55
CA ILE A 167 5.80 20.58 -27.67
C ILE A 167 5.45 19.18 -27.17
N ASN A 168 6.32 18.60 -26.33
CA ASN A 168 6.14 17.27 -25.77
C ASN A 168 4.86 17.19 -24.94
N ASN A 169 4.58 18.19 -24.09
CA ASN A 169 3.35 18.26 -23.32
C ASN A 169 2.10 18.25 -24.22
N SER A 170 2.14 19.00 -25.32
CA SER A 170 1.02 19.06 -26.28
C SER A 170 0.79 17.72 -26.98
N LEU A 171 1.87 17.04 -27.42
CA LEU A 171 1.78 15.71 -28.01
C LEU A 171 1.32 14.64 -27.04
N ILE A 172 1.82 14.67 -25.80
CA ILE A 172 1.41 13.73 -24.76
C ILE A 172 -0.11 13.84 -24.53
N ARG A 173 -0.67 15.05 -24.45
CA ARG A 173 -2.13 15.24 -24.32
C ARG A 173 -2.88 14.63 -25.51
N LEU A 174 -2.39 14.83 -26.74
CA LEU A 174 -3.04 14.24 -27.91
C LEU A 174 -2.96 12.70 -27.93
N LYS A 175 -1.86 12.11 -27.43
CA LYS A 175 -1.76 10.65 -27.19
C LYS A 175 -2.76 10.17 -26.14
N ASP A 176 -2.91 10.93 -25.05
CA ASP A 176 -3.89 10.63 -24.00
C ASP A 176 -5.31 10.66 -24.56
N PHE A 177 -5.62 11.59 -25.48
CA PHE A 177 -6.92 11.66 -26.14
C PHE A 177 -7.20 10.43 -27.00
N SER A 178 -6.25 10.03 -27.85
CA SER A 178 -6.41 8.81 -28.66
C SER A 178 -6.59 7.58 -27.78
N TRP A 179 -5.80 7.48 -26.71
CA TRP A 179 -5.90 6.37 -25.76
C TRP A 179 -7.23 6.35 -25.02
N ALA A 180 -7.72 7.50 -24.54
CA ALA A 180 -8.99 7.57 -23.84
C ALA A 180 -10.17 7.13 -24.75
N LEU A 181 -10.14 7.50 -26.04
CA LEU A 181 -11.14 7.04 -27.00
C LEU A 181 -11.09 5.52 -27.20
N ASP A 182 -9.91 4.96 -27.46
CA ASP A 182 -9.78 3.53 -27.78
C ASP A 182 -9.92 2.63 -26.56
N CYS A 183 -9.22 2.96 -25.46
CA CYS A 183 -9.07 2.09 -24.30
C CYS A 183 -10.08 2.37 -23.20
N ASP A 184 -10.34 3.65 -22.88
CA ASP A 184 -11.25 4.00 -21.76
C ASP A 184 -12.73 4.03 -22.18
N ILE A 185 -13.03 4.18 -23.48
CA ILE A 185 -14.41 4.27 -23.99
C ILE A 185 -14.74 3.05 -24.86
N LEU A 186 -14.08 2.90 -26.02
CA LEU A 186 -14.45 1.88 -26.99
C LEU A 186 -14.20 0.44 -26.49
N SER A 187 -13.04 0.17 -25.88
CA SER A 187 -12.74 -1.16 -25.32
C SER A 187 -13.70 -1.58 -24.20
N ASN A 188 -14.38 -0.64 -23.54
CA ASN A 188 -15.30 -0.95 -22.45
C ASN A 188 -16.66 -1.44 -22.95
N ILE A 189 -17.05 -1.16 -24.20
CA ILE A 189 -18.31 -1.65 -24.78
C ILE A 189 -18.35 -3.19 -24.72
N GLU A 190 -17.33 -3.85 -25.26
CA GLU A 190 -17.22 -5.32 -25.26
C GLU A 190 -17.10 -5.89 -23.84
N ARG A 191 -16.42 -5.19 -22.94
CA ARG A 191 -16.29 -5.63 -21.53
C ARG A 191 -17.63 -5.57 -20.79
N ILE A 192 -18.45 -4.56 -21.07
CA ILE A 192 -19.81 -4.42 -20.50
C ILE A 192 -20.72 -5.54 -21.03
N ILE A 193 -20.70 -5.81 -22.34
CA ILE A 193 -21.44 -6.94 -22.94
C ILE A 193 -21.01 -8.25 -22.29
N TYR A 194 -19.70 -8.50 -22.21
CA TYR A 194 -19.14 -9.67 -21.54
C TYR A 194 -19.63 -9.82 -20.09
N LEU A 195 -19.57 -8.74 -19.31
CA LEU A 195 -19.95 -8.75 -17.90
C LEU A 195 -21.45 -8.98 -17.68
N SER A 196 -22.29 -8.54 -18.63
CA SER A 196 -23.74 -8.74 -18.57
C SER A 196 -24.17 -10.20 -18.74
N GLY A 197 -23.33 -11.01 -19.41
CA GLY A 197 -23.69 -12.38 -19.80
C GLY A 197 -24.57 -12.47 -21.05
N CYS A 198 -25.00 -11.34 -21.61
CA CYS A 198 -25.73 -11.26 -22.89
C CYS A 198 -24.81 -11.50 -24.09
N GLU A 199 -25.37 -11.98 -25.20
CA GLU A 199 -24.63 -12.13 -26.46
C GLU A 199 -24.66 -10.84 -27.29
N GLU A 200 -25.76 -10.08 -27.23
CA GLU A 200 -25.96 -8.85 -28.00
C GLU A 200 -26.22 -7.64 -27.10
N ARG A 201 -25.74 -6.46 -27.53
CA ARG A 201 -25.97 -5.18 -26.85
C ARG A 201 -27.44 -4.81 -26.66
N SER A 202 -28.33 -5.29 -27.54
CA SER A 202 -29.78 -5.04 -27.53
C SER A 202 -30.51 -5.76 -26.41
N GLU A 203 -29.90 -6.76 -25.79
CA GLU A 203 -30.48 -7.50 -24.66
C GLU A 203 -30.32 -6.76 -23.33
N ILE A 204 -29.40 -5.80 -23.27
CA ILE A 204 -29.12 -5.01 -22.07
C ILE A 204 -30.10 -3.84 -22.00
N SER A 205 -30.81 -3.73 -20.88
CA SER A 205 -31.70 -2.58 -20.64
C SER A 205 -30.90 -1.30 -20.37
N HIS A 206 -31.50 -0.15 -20.63
CA HIS A 206 -30.93 1.17 -20.28
C HIS A 206 -30.55 1.26 -18.78
N ALA A 207 -31.43 0.79 -17.88
CA ALA A 207 -31.17 0.76 -16.44
C ALA A 207 -30.07 -0.25 -16.06
N GLY A 208 -29.97 -1.37 -16.77
CA GLY A 208 -28.91 -2.36 -16.58
C GLY A 208 -27.55 -1.88 -17.08
N PHE A 209 -27.52 -1.18 -18.22
CA PHE A 209 -26.29 -0.63 -18.81
C PHE A 209 -25.52 0.24 -17.83
N LYS A 210 -26.18 1.21 -17.17
CA LYS A 210 -25.54 2.11 -16.19
C LYS A 210 -24.88 1.35 -15.04
N LYS A 211 -25.56 0.33 -14.51
CA LYS A 211 -25.03 -0.50 -13.41
C LYS A 211 -23.88 -1.39 -13.87
N TYR A 212 -23.98 -2.02 -15.04
CA TYR A 212 -22.87 -2.80 -15.61
C TYR A 212 -21.67 -1.93 -15.98
N ARG A 213 -21.88 -0.70 -16.45
CA ARG A 213 -20.83 0.29 -16.69
C ARG A 213 -20.09 0.61 -15.40
N ASN A 214 -20.80 0.88 -14.30
CA ASN A 214 -20.20 1.17 -12.99
C ASN A 214 -19.46 -0.05 -12.42
N LEU A 215 -20.01 -1.26 -12.55
CA LEU A 215 -19.32 -2.49 -12.17
C LEU A 215 -18.05 -2.72 -12.99
N ASN A 216 -18.11 -2.50 -14.30
CA ASN A 216 -16.96 -2.64 -15.17
C ASN A 216 -15.87 -1.61 -14.80
N LEU A 217 -16.25 -0.36 -14.56
CA LEU A 217 -15.34 0.69 -14.09
C LEU A 217 -14.69 0.31 -12.75
N LEU A 218 -15.47 -0.16 -11.77
CA LEU A 218 -14.96 -0.63 -10.48
C LEU A 218 -13.92 -1.74 -10.66
N LEU A 219 -14.23 -2.75 -11.48
CA LEU A 219 -13.32 -3.87 -11.75
C LEU A 219 -12.08 -3.42 -12.54
N ASN A 220 -12.21 -2.47 -13.48
CA ASN A 220 -11.07 -1.88 -14.17
C ASN A 220 -10.18 -1.11 -13.17
N SER A 221 -10.77 -0.40 -12.20
CA SER A 221 -10.02 0.25 -11.12
C SER A 221 -9.28 -0.77 -10.26
N ILE A 222 -9.90 -1.91 -9.94
CA ILE A 222 -9.24 -3.02 -9.26
C ILE A 222 -8.06 -3.55 -10.08
N ASP A 223 -8.23 -3.81 -11.39
CA ASP A 223 -7.14 -4.30 -12.28
C ASP A 223 -5.89 -3.39 -12.19
N ARG A 224 -6.09 -2.08 -12.04
CA ARG A 224 -5.02 -1.07 -11.92
C ARG A 224 -4.47 -0.91 -10.51
N LEU A 225 -5.24 -1.27 -9.48
CA LEU A 225 -4.81 -1.24 -8.07
C LEU A 225 -4.18 -2.56 -7.63
N GLU A 226 -4.50 -3.67 -8.32
CA GLU A 226 -3.97 -5.01 -8.08
C GLU A 226 -2.55 -5.20 -8.64
N VAL A 227 -1.87 -4.12 -9.04
CA VAL A 227 -0.52 -4.10 -9.66
C VAL A 227 0.59 -4.75 -8.86
N ARG A 228 0.33 -5.11 -7.58
CA ARG A 228 1.29 -5.75 -6.67
C ARG A 228 0.90 -7.18 -6.27
N GLY A 229 0.04 -7.86 -7.05
CA GLY A 229 -0.41 -9.24 -6.82
C GLY A 229 -0.96 -9.47 -5.42
N ARG A 230 -2.25 -9.23 -5.27
CA ARG A 230 -2.93 -9.24 -3.97
C ARG A 230 -3.43 -10.64 -3.65
N ASP A 231 -3.39 -10.99 -2.37
CA ASP A 231 -3.75 -12.32 -1.88
C ASP A 231 -5.26 -12.58 -1.98
N SER A 232 -6.06 -11.51 -1.97
CA SER A 232 -7.51 -11.61 -2.12
C SER A 232 -8.11 -10.33 -2.67
N ALA A 233 -9.29 -10.44 -3.27
CA ALA A 233 -10.09 -9.31 -3.74
C ALA A 233 -11.58 -9.57 -3.49
N GLY A 234 -12.31 -8.52 -3.11
CA GLY A 234 -13.75 -8.58 -2.92
C GLY A 234 -14.45 -7.36 -3.47
N VAL A 235 -15.69 -7.57 -3.92
CA VAL A 235 -16.59 -6.56 -4.47
C VAL A 235 -17.95 -6.74 -3.81
N GLN A 236 -18.52 -5.63 -3.36
CA GLN A 236 -19.88 -5.54 -2.88
C GLN A 236 -20.65 -4.53 -3.72
N VAL A 237 -21.86 -4.92 -4.10
CA VAL A 237 -22.78 -4.15 -4.95
C VAL A 237 -24.08 -3.99 -4.21
N THR A 238 -24.38 -2.78 -3.75
CA THR A 238 -25.57 -2.49 -2.95
C THR A 238 -26.55 -1.66 -3.78
N LEU A 239 -27.75 -2.19 -3.98
CA LEU A 239 -28.83 -1.58 -4.76
C LEU A 239 -30.02 -1.27 -3.86
N THR A 240 -30.39 0.00 -3.76
CA THR A 240 -31.57 0.44 -3.01
C THR A 240 -32.75 0.54 -3.96
N LEU A 241 -33.74 -0.33 -3.78
CA LEU A 241 -34.96 -0.36 -4.58
C LEU A 241 -35.90 0.77 -4.14
N LYS A 242 -36.68 1.30 -5.10
CA LYS A 242 -37.65 2.40 -4.85
C LYS A 242 -38.68 2.05 -3.78
N ASP A 243 -39.15 0.80 -3.78
CA ASP A 243 -40.14 0.31 -2.83
C ASP A 243 -40.16 -1.24 -2.80
N ARG A 244 -40.99 -1.78 -1.91
CA ARG A 244 -41.21 -3.22 -1.77
C ARG A 244 -41.89 -3.86 -2.98
N MET A 245 -42.66 -3.12 -3.77
CA MET A 245 -43.32 -3.68 -4.95
C MET A 245 -42.29 -4.11 -6.01
N VAL A 246 -41.19 -3.37 -6.15
CA VAL A 246 -40.07 -3.76 -7.01
C VAL A 246 -39.45 -5.07 -6.52
N LEU A 247 -39.24 -5.22 -5.21
CA LEU A 247 -38.72 -6.46 -4.64
C LEU A 247 -39.66 -7.64 -4.89
N ASP A 248 -40.97 -7.46 -4.70
CA ASP A 248 -41.96 -8.52 -4.92
C ASP A 248 -41.95 -8.98 -6.39
N LYS A 249 -41.88 -8.03 -7.34
CA LYS A 249 -41.73 -8.31 -8.78
C LYS A 249 -40.44 -9.09 -9.08
N VAL A 250 -39.32 -8.72 -8.46
CA VAL A 250 -38.05 -9.44 -8.59
C VAL A 250 -38.20 -10.87 -8.08
N ILE A 251 -38.81 -11.07 -6.91
CA ILE A 251 -39.04 -12.40 -6.33
C ILE A 251 -39.93 -13.26 -7.23
N GLU A 252 -40.99 -12.71 -7.81
CA GLU A 252 -41.83 -13.41 -8.79
C GLU A 252 -41.03 -13.84 -10.02
N CYS A 253 -40.23 -12.94 -10.59
CA CYS A 253 -39.37 -13.25 -11.73
C CYS A 253 -38.33 -14.35 -11.40
N LEU A 254 -37.75 -14.33 -10.19
CA LEU A 254 -36.85 -15.39 -9.73
C LEU A 254 -37.56 -16.74 -9.58
N LYS A 255 -38.83 -16.74 -9.14
CA LYS A 255 -39.67 -17.96 -9.06
C LYS A 255 -39.96 -18.51 -10.46
N GLU A 256 -40.34 -17.65 -11.41
CA GLU A 256 -40.59 -18.04 -12.82
C GLU A 256 -39.36 -18.64 -13.50
N LYS A 257 -38.16 -18.08 -13.23
CA LYS A 257 -36.88 -18.57 -13.77
C LYS A 257 -36.31 -19.78 -13.02
N GLY A 258 -36.94 -20.25 -11.95
CA GLY A 258 -36.43 -21.36 -11.13
C GLY A 258 -35.20 -21.02 -10.28
N LEU A 259 -34.90 -19.72 -10.07
CA LEU A 259 -33.74 -19.21 -9.35
C LEU A 259 -34.02 -18.90 -7.87
N TYR A 260 -35.28 -18.97 -7.45
CA TYR A 260 -35.68 -18.59 -6.09
C TYR A 260 -35.00 -19.42 -4.97
N ALA A 261 -34.73 -20.70 -5.22
CA ALA A 261 -34.05 -21.54 -4.24
C ALA A 261 -32.57 -21.14 -4.05
N ASP A 262 -31.88 -20.78 -5.14
CA ASP A 262 -30.51 -20.26 -5.10
C ASP A 262 -30.45 -18.93 -4.36
N PHE A 263 -31.33 -17.98 -4.71
CA PHE A 263 -31.48 -16.71 -4.02
C PHE A 263 -31.68 -16.90 -2.51
N LYS A 264 -32.60 -17.78 -2.10
CA LYS A 264 -32.88 -18.05 -0.69
C LYS A 264 -31.68 -18.64 0.06
N ASN A 265 -30.93 -19.55 -0.56
CA ASN A 265 -29.74 -20.15 0.06
C ASN A 265 -28.63 -19.12 0.28
N ARG A 266 -28.52 -18.13 -0.62
CA ARG A 266 -27.51 -17.07 -0.56
C ARG A 266 -27.84 -15.95 0.43
N LEU A 267 -29.09 -15.88 0.92
CA LEU A 267 -29.56 -14.92 1.94
C LEU A 267 -29.19 -15.30 3.39
N ASN A 268 -28.40 -16.35 3.60
CA ASN A 268 -28.10 -16.81 4.96
C ASN A 268 -27.37 -15.71 5.76
N PRO A 269 -27.94 -15.22 6.89
CA PRO A 269 -27.29 -14.19 7.70
C PRO A 269 -25.96 -14.69 8.28
N GLY A 270 -24.92 -13.86 8.22
CA GLY A 270 -23.58 -14.21 8.69
C GLY A 270 -22.47 -13.41 8.01
N ASP A 271 -21.22 -13.77 8.28
CA ASP A 271 -20.05 -13.14 7.65
C ASP A 271 -20.16 -13.16 6.12
N LEU A 272 -19.71 -12.08 5.47
CA LEU A 272 -19.73 -11.97 4.02
C LEU A 272 -18.78 -13.01 3.39
N LEU A 273 -19.35 -13.91 2.61
CA LEU A 273 -18.63 -14.90 1.79
C LEU A 273 -18.84 -14.59 0.31
N ASN A 274 -18.18 -15.36 -0.56
CA ASN A 274 -18.40 -15.29 -1.99
C ASN A 274 -19.83 -15.75 -2.32
N ASP A 275 -20.49 -15.01 -3.21
CA ASP A 275 -21.88 -15.18 -3.61
C ASP A 275 -22.90 -14.86 -2.50
N SER A 276 -22.51 -14.31 -1.35
CA SER A 276 -23.46 -13.87 -0.32
C SER A 276 -24.41 -12.78 -0.86
N ILE A 277 -25.68 -12.87 -0.48
CA ILE A 277 -26.69 -11.83 -0.72
C ILE A 277 -27.19 -11.35 0.64
N HIS A 278 -27.21 -10.03 0.84
CA HIS A 278 -27.84 -9.42 2.00
C HIS A 278 -29.07 -8.62 1.56
N LEU A 279 -30.21 -8.85 2.22
CA LEU A 279 -31.48 -8.18 1.92
C LEU A 279 -31.94 -7.43 3.17
N SER A 280 -32.22 -6.14 3.03
CA SER A 280 -32.86 -5.35 4.07
C SER A 280 -34.29 -4.99 3.66
N ASP A 281 -35.24 -5.35 4.52
CA ASP A 281 -36.68 -5.13 4.33
C ASP A 281 -37.28 -4.48 5.59
N LYS A 282 -37.37 -3.13 5.59
CA LYS A 282 -37.92 -2.38 6.73
C LYS A 282 -39.42 -2.18 6.60
N THR A 283 -40.17 -2.51 7.65
CA THR A 283 -41.65 -2.40 7.72
C THR A 283 -42.17 -1.06 8.29
N SER A 284 -41.32 -0.04 8.48
CA SER A 284 -41.71 1.26 9.06
C SER A 284 -41.94 2.35 7.99
N GLU A 285 -42.68 3.41 8.33
CA GLU A 285 -43.19 4.47 7.42
C GLU A 285 -42.16 5.23 6.53
N ASN A 286 -40.85 5.06 6.74
CA ASN A 286 -39.74 5.65 5.95
C ASN A 286 -38.70 4.59 5.49
N GLY A 287 -39.07 3.32 5.33
CA GLY A 287 -38.13 2.22 5.08
C GLY A 287 -37.64 2.08 3.64
N PHE A 288 -36.32 1.98 3.45
CA PHE A 288 -35.70 1.58 2.18
C PHE A 288 -35.62 0.06 2.07
N VAL A 289 -35.74 -0.46 0.85
CA VAL A 289 -35.47 -1.86 0.54
C VAL A 289 -34.13 -1.94 -0.17
N SER A 290 -33.16 -2.67 0.37
CA SER A 290 -31.84 -2.78 -0.24
C SER A 290 -31.42 -4.23 -0.45
N VAL A 291 -30.76 -4.49 -1.57
CA VAL A 291 -30.19 -5.80 -1.92
C VAL A 291 -28.70 -5.60 -2.18
N ALA A 292 -27.86 -6.29 -1.42
CA ALA A 292 -26.41 -6.26 -1.57
C ALA A 292 -25.89 -7.63 -2.05
N PHE A 293 -25.04 -7.62 -3.08
CA PHE A 293 -24.37 -8.80 -3.62
C PHE A 293 -22.87 -8.73 -3.33
N THR A 294 -22.31 -9.78 -2.76
CA THR A 294 -20.88 -9.85 -2.44
C THR A 294 -20.19 -10.97 -3.21
N TYR A 295 -19.07 -10.63 -3.85
CA TYR A 295 -18.20 -11.55 -4.57
C TYR A 295 -16.79 -11.47 -3.98
N LYS A 296 -16.17 -12.61 -3.70
CA LYS A 296 -14.86 -12.69 -3.06
C LYS A 296 -13.99 -13.75 -3.71
N ARG A 297 -12.69 -13.49 -3.72
CA ARG A 297 -11.66 -14.44 -4.13
C ARG A 297 -10.47 -14.32 -3.20
N ALA A 298 -10.01 -15.45 -2.66
CA ALA A 298 -8.74 -15.53 -1.96
C ALA A 298 -7.84 -16.59 -2.60
N SER A 299 -6.57 -16.25 -2.80
CA SER A 299 -5.54 -17.13 -3.34
C SER A 299 -4.18 -16.78 -2.75
N VAL A 300 -3.57 -17.74 -2.05
CA VAL A 300 -2.24 -17.60 -1.43
C VAL A 300 -1.15 -17.30 -2.47
N THR A 301 -1.35 -17.72 -3.72
CA THR A 301 -0.41 -17.47 -4.83
C THR A 301 -1.17 -17.12 -6.11
N GLY A 302 -1.75 -15.92 -6.15
CA GLY A 302 -2.46 -15.41 -7.33
C GLY A 302 -1.53 -14.85 -8.42
N LYS A 303 -1.96 -14.93 -9.69
CA LYS A 303 -1.36 -14.17 -10.80
C LYS A 303 -2.06 -12.81 -10.95
N LEU A 304 -1.34 -11.80 -11.40
CA LEU A 304 -1.91 -10.47 -11.68
C LEU A 304 -3.09 -10.57 -12.66
N GLY A 305 -4.27 -10.08 -12.24
CA GLY A 305 -5.53 -10.14 -12.98
C GLY A 305 -6.32 -11.44 -12.78
N GLU A 306 -5.79 -12.43 -12.03
CA GLU A 306 -6.52 -13.67 -11.74
C GLU A 306 -7.73 -13.41 -10.85
N ASN A 307 -7.58 -12.58 -9.80
CA ASN A 307 -8.68 -12.28 -8.89
C ASN A 307 -9.80 -11.54 -9.62
N THR A 308 -9.46 -10.46 -10.32
CA THR A 308 -10.43 -9.68 -11.09
C THR A 308 -11.07 -10.51 -12.20
N GLY A 309 -10.31 -11.36 -12.89
CA GLY A 309 -10.84 -12.32 -13.87
C GLY A 309 -11.83 -13.32 -13.27
N TYR A 310 -11.56 -13.83 -12.07
CA TYR A 310 -12.51 -14.67 -11.33
C TYR A 310 -13.79 -13.90 -10.99
N LEU A 311 -13.67 -12.69 -10.43
CA LEU A 311 -14.81 -11.85 -10.07
C LEU A 311 -15.68 -11.52 -11.29
N ARG A 312 -15.07 -11.14 -12.42
CA ARG A 312 -15.77 -10.93 -13.71
C ARG A 312 -16.56 -12.15 -14.14
N ASN A 313 -15.95 -13.33 -14.07
CA ASN A 313 -16.62 -14.57 -14.45
C ASN A 313 -17.77 -14.94 -13.51
N ARG A 314 -17.61 -14.74 -12.19
CA ARG A 314 -18.68 -14.97 -11.21
C ARG A 314 -19.85 -14.03 -11.44
N ILE A 315 -19.61 -12.73 -11.54
CA ILE A 315 -20.63 -11.70 -11.83
C ILE A 315 -21.35 -12.00 -13.15
N ARG A 316 -20.60 -12.32 -14.20
CA ARG A 316 -21.15 -12.71 -15.51
C ARG A 316 -22.10 -13.91 -15.42
N SER A 317 -21.77 -14.89 -14.58
CA SER A 317 -22.55 -16.12 -14.43
C SER A 317 -23.72 -16.01 -13.43
N ASP A 318 -23.87 -14.88 -12.74
CA ASP A 318 -24.88 -14.72 -11.69
C ASP A 318 -26.24 -14.31 -12.26
N GLN A 319 -27.10 -15.30 -12.47
CA GLN A 319 -28.45 -15.10 -13.00
C GLN A 319 -29.40 -14.41 -12.02
N VAL A 320 -29.10 -14.45 -10.71
CA VAL A 320 -29.89 -13.74 -9.70
C VAL A 320 -29.59 -12.24 -9.81
N LEU A 321 -28.31 -11.85 -9.84
CA LEU A 321 -27.91 -10.46 -10.08
C LEU A 321 -28.51 -9.92 -11.39
N GLN A 322 -28.40 -10.67 -12.49
CA GLN A 322 -28.96 -10.28 -13.80
C GLN A 322 -30.46 -9.97 -13.74
N THR A 323 -31.19 -10.59 -12.81
CA THR A 323 -32.63 -10.32 -12.64
C THR A 323 -32.87 -9.02 -11.86
N VAL A 324 -32.07 -8.72 -10.84
CA VAL A 324 -32.21 -7.49 -10.02
C VAL A 324 -31.66 -6.25 -10.73
N ILE A 325 -30.53 -6.38 -11.44
CA ILE A 325 -29.77 -5.26 -11.98
C ILE A 325 -30.53 -4.46 -13.06
N ASN A 326 -31.57 -5.06 -13.66
CA ASN A 326 -32.39 -4.44 -14.69
C ASN A 326 -33.49 -3.52 -14.12
N GLU A 327 -33.75 -3.55 -12.81
CA GLU A 327 -34.77 -2.70 -12.19
C GLU A 327 -34.23 -1.29 -11.91
N ASP A 328 -35.12 -0.30 -11.86
CA ASP A 328 -34.77 1.05 -11.43
C ASP A 328 -34.50 1.09 -9.93
N VAL A 329 -33.44 1.80 -9.54
CA VAL A 329 -33.01 1.95 -8.14
C VAL A 329 -33.09 3.42 -7.70
N GLU A 330 -33.27 3.65 -6.41
CA GLU A 330 -33.20 4.98 -5.80
C GLU A 330 -31.75 5.40 -5.56
N SER A 331 -30.90 4.47 -5.13
CA SER A 331 -29.45 4.66 -4.97
C SER A 331 -28.68 3.39 -5.27
N GLN A 332 -27.41 3.55 -5.61
CA GLN A 332 -26.48 2.45 -5.88
C GLN A 332 -25.12 2.73 -5.25
N MET A 333 -24.51 1.70 -4.67
CA MET A 333 -23.20 1.81 -4.03
C MET A 333 -22.33 0.62 -4.41
N TYR A 334 -21.05 0.90 -4.64
CA TYR A 334 -20.06 -0.07 -5.08
C TYR A 334 -18.82 0.04 -4.19
N LEU A 335 -18.56 -1.00 -3.39
CA LEU A 335 -17.38 -1.07 -2.55
C LEU A 335 -16.50 -2.22 -3.02
N ALA A 336 -15.22 -1.96 -3.22
CA ALA A 336 -14.25 -2.98 -3.58
C ALA A 336 -12.96 -2.84 -2.79
N HIS A 337 -12.28 -3.97 -2.61
CA HIS A 337 -11.00 -4.02 -1.94
C HIS A 337 -10.13 -5.13 -2.50
N THR A 338 -8.82 -4.88 -2.54
CA THR A 338 -7.82 -5.92 -2.75
C THR A 338 -6.89 -5.97 -1.55
N ARG A 339 -6.79 -7.12 -0.90
CA ARG A 339 -6.09 -7.29 0.36
C ARG A 339 -4.73 -7.96 0.16
N TRP A 340 -3.73 -7.38 0.82
CA TRP A 340 -2.48 -8.02 1.16
C TRP A 340 -2.54 -8.34 2.65
N ALA A 341 -2.43 -9.61 3.03
CA ALA A 341 -2.66 -10.00 4.42
C ALA A 341 -1.50 -9.59 5.33
N SER A 342 -1.71 -8.60 6.20
CA SER A 342 -0.82 -8.24 7.32
C SER A 342 -1.25 -8.90 8.63
N VAL A 343 -2.55 -8.88 8.93
CA VAL A 343 -3.18 -9.51 10.09
C VAL A 343 -4.28 -10.46 9.63
N GLY A 344 -4.17 -11.76 9.95
CA GLY A 344 -5.16 -12.79 9.62
C GLY A 344 -4.89 -13.55 8.31
N SER A 345 -5.31 -14.81 8.25
CA SER A 345 -5.00 -15.74 7.15
C SER A 345 -5.55 -15.29 5.78
N ILE A 346 -4.91 -15.73 4.69
CA ILE A 346 -5.40 -15.54 3.31
C ILE A 346 -6.55 -16.53 3.07
N THR A 347 -7.78 -16.07 3.29
CA THR A 347 -9.02 -16.85 3.24
C THR A 347 -10.17 -15.94 2.80
N GLU A 348 -11.30 -16.52 2.43
CA GLU A 348 -12.47 -15.78 1.95
C GLU A 348 -13.12 -14.96 3.07
N GLU A 349 -13.18 -15.54 4.27
CA GLU A 349 -13.70 -14.92 5.50
C GLU A 349 -12.95 -13.63 5.86
N ASN A 350 -11.65 -13.60 5.60
CA ASN A 350 -10.77 -12.46 5.89
C ASN A 350 -10.61 -11.52 4.69
N CYS A 351 -11.21 -11.83 3.54
CA CYS A 351 -11.23 -10.94 2.38
C CYS A 351 -12.21 -9.79 2.64
N HIS A 352 -11.82 -8.55 2.35
CA HIS A 352 -12.69 -7.39 2.52
C HIS A 352 -13.68 -7.27 1.34
N PRO A 353 -14.85 -6.63 1.51
CA PRO A 353 -15.35 -6.01 2.75
C PRO A 353 -15.79 -7.05 3.79
N VAL A 354 -15.78 -6.65 5.07
CA VAL A 354 -16.30 -7.44 6.21
C VAL A 354 -17.47 -6.70 6.85
N ASN A 355 -18.41 -7.42 7.44
CA ASN A 355 -19.64 -6.86 8.02
C ASN A 355 -19.63 -6.89 9.56
N ASN A 356 -20.71 -6.45 10.20
CA ASN A 356 -20.96 -6.52 11.64
C ASN A 356 -21.80 -7.74 12.08
N PHE A 357 -21.84 -8.84 11.33
CA PHE A 357 -22.50 -10.07 11.83
C PHE A 357 -21.56 -10.88 12.72
N THR A 358 -22.12 -11.56 13.72
CA THR A 358 -21.38 -12.43 14.65
C THR A 358 -22.01 -13.83 14.69
N SER A 359 -21.34 -14.78 15.35
CA SER A 359 -21.80 -16.18 15.41
C SER A 359 -23.19 -16.33 16.06
N ASP A 360 -23.55 -15.39 16.94
CA ASP A 360 -24.81 -15.36 17.68
C ASP A 360 -25.89 -14.48 17.03
N THR A 361 -25.72 -14.12 15.75
CA THR A 361 -26.70 -13.30 15.04
C THR A 361 -28.09 -13.96 15.05
N GLY A 362 -29.06 -13.33 15.72
CA GLY A 362 -30.42 -13.84 15.84
C GLY A 362 -31.16 -13.81 14.49
N ILE A 363 -31.52 -14.98 13.96
CA ILE A 363 -32.26 -15.11 12.71
C ILE A 363 -33.76 -15.21 12.99
N ASP A 364 -34.53 -14.25 12.48
CA ASP A 364 -35.98 -14.34 12.49
C ASP A 364 -36.44 -15.33 11.40
N THR A 365 -36.87 -16.51 11.83
CA THR A 365 -37.40 -17.58 10.96
C THR A 365 -38.93 -17.54 10.83
N SER A 366 -39.61 -16.57 11.45
CA SER A 366 -41.07 -16.44 11.37
C SER A 366 -41.57 -15.89 10.02
N ARG A 367 -40.66 -15.35 9.20
CA ARG A 367 -40.93 -14.81 7.85
C ARG A 367 -40.47 -15.79 6.76
N GLU A 368 -40.99 -15.62 5.53
CA GLU A 368 -40.61 -16.46 4.36
C GLU A 368 -39.10 -16.34 4.02
N LEU A 369 -38.50 -15.17 4.32
CA LEU A 369 -37.09 -14.82 4.12
C LEU A 369 -36.37 -14.73 5.47
N PRO A 370 -35.16 -15.33 5.62
CA PRO A 370 -34.37 -15.23 6.85
C PRO A 370 -33.79 -13.82 6.98
N LEU A 371 -34.07 -13.12 8.09
CA LEU A 371 -33.58 -11.77 8.35
C LEU A 371 -32.89 -11.69 9.72
N SER A 372 -31.85 -10.86 9.83
CA SER A 372 -31.15 -10.58 11.09
C SER A 372 -31.62 -9.26 11.69
N LEU A 373 -32.64 -9.28 12.53
CA LEU A 373 -33.21 -8.03 13.07
C LEU A 373 -32.39 -7.50 14.25
N LYS A 374 -31.83 -6.30 14.06
CA LYS A 374 -31.11 -5.52 15.07
C LYS A 374 -31.94 -4.29 15.46
N GLU A 375 -31.81 -3.82 16.69
CA GLU A 375 -32.54 -2.65 17.19
C GLU A 375 -31.55 -1.61 17.72
N TYR A 376 -31.42 -0.51 16.98
CA TYR A 376 -30.59 0.63 17.37
C TYR A 376 -31.50 1.78 17.83
N PRO A 377 -31.24 2.42 18.99
CA PRO A 377 -32.11 3.47 19.51
C PRO A 377 -32.41 4.61 18.52
N TYR A 378 -31.45 5.00 17.68
CA TYR A 378 -31.63 6.07 16.69
C TYR A 378 -32.39 5.62 15.42
N TYR A 379 -32.12 4.41 14.92
CA TYR A 379 -32.64 3.94 13.62
C TYR A 379 -33.84 2.98 13.75
N GLY A 380 -34.13 2.51 14.96
CA GLY A 380 -35.14 1.51 15.27
C GLY A 380 -34.74 0.09 14.86
N LYS A 381 -35.74 -0.80 14.84
CA LYS A 381 -35.57 -2.20 14.47
C LYS A 381 -35.51 -2.40 12.96
N GLY A 382 -34.52 -3.15 12.47
CA GLY A 382 -34.33 -3.48 11.05
C GLY A 382 -33.21 -4.49 10.83
N ASP A 383 -33.08 -4.97 9.59
CA ASP A 383 -31.94 -5.81 9.21
C ASP A 383 -30.78 -4.92 8.80
N TRP A 384 -29.92 -4.61 9.77
CA TRP A 384 -28.90 -3.58 9.65
C TRP A 384 -27.52 -4.17 9.44
N SER A 385 -26.81 -3.64 8.45
CA SER A 385 -25.44 -4.02 8.12
C SER A 385 -24.52 -2.80 8.05
N VAL A 386 -23.33 -2.95 8.60
CA VAL A 386 -22.20 -2.03 8.45
C VAL A 386 -21.07 -2.81 7.79
N ASN A 387 -20.68 -2.41 6.58
CA ASN A 387 -19.68 -3.11 5.77
C ASN A 387 -18.45 -2.22 5.62
N ALA A 388 -17.27 -2.74 5.97
CA ALA A 388 -16.03 -1.97 6.00
C ALA A 388 -14.89 -2.66 5.26
N ALA A 389 -14.00 -1.84 4.70
CA ALA A 389 -12.72 -2.23 4.16
C ALA A 389 -11.60 -1.35 4.75
N LEU A 390 -10.43 -1.95 4.97
CA LEU A 390 -9.26 -1.30 5.57
C LEU A 390 -8.03 -1.44 4.68
N ASN A 391 -7.31 -0.33 4.53
CA ASN A 391 -5.88 -0.34 4.22
C ASN A 391 -5.12 0.13 5.47
N GLY A 392 -4.10 -0.61 5.87
CA GLY A 392 -3.38 -0.39 7.13
C GLY A 392 -3.74 -1.44 8.18
N ASP A 393 -3.37 -1.17 9.43
CA ASP A 393 -3.53 -2.08 10.55
C ASP A 393 -4.17 -1.34 11.73
N ILE A 394 -5.05 -2.03 12.46
CA ILE A 394 -5.55 -1.58 13.77
C ILE A 394 -4.70 -2.23 14.86
N ASP A 395 -3.71 -1.52 15.38
CA ASP A 395 -2.66 -2.08 16.25
C ASP A 395 -3.24 -2.67 17.56
N ASN A 396 -4.30 -2.06 18.09
CA ASN A 396 -4.94 -2.47 19.33
C ASN A 396 -6.14 -3.42 19.13
N TYR A 397 -6.30 -4.05 17.95
CA TYR A 397 -7.45 -4.91 17.63
C TYR A 397 -7.69 -6.06 18.62
N LYS A 398 -6.63 -6.65 19.19
CA LYS A 398 -6.75 -7.77 20.15
C LYS A 398 -7.46 -7.35 21.43
N THR A 399 -7.14 -6.16 21.93
CA THR A 399 -7.76 -5.59 23.13
C THR A 399 -9.22 -5.25 22.87
N LEU A 400 -9.50 -4.65 21.72
CA LEU A 400 -10.87 -4.33 21.29
C LEU A 400 -11.72 -5.60 21.09
N ARG A 401 -11.16 -6.62 20.43
CA ARG A 401 -11.79 -7.94 20.27
C ARG A 401 -12.18 -8.54 21.61
N LEU A 402 -11.23 -8.57 22.56
CA LEU A 402 -11.49 -9.13 23.88
C LEU A 402 -12.59 -8.37 24.61
N SER A 403 -12.64 -7.04 24.52
CA SER A 403 -13.72 -6.23 25.10
C SER A 403 -15.08 -6.61 24.52
N LEU A 404 -15.18 -6.65 23.18
CA LEU A 404 -16.43 -6.99 22.47
C LEU A 404 -16.92 -8.40 22.82
N GLU A 405 -16.01 -9.38 22.90
CA GLU A 405 -16.34 -10.77 23.25
C GLU A 405 -16.67 -10.93 24.76
N THR A 406 -16.05 -10.14 25.65
CA THR A 406 -16.25 -10.21 27.12
C THR A 406 -17.53 -9.52 27.57
N ASP A 407 -17.91 -8.42 26.91
CA ASP A 407 -19.14 -7.68 27.21
C ASP A 407 -20.42 -8.48 26.83
N GLY A 408 -20.25 -9.68 26.24
CA GLY A 408 -21.26 -10.74 26.20
C GLY A 408 -22.20 -10.72 24.99
N SER A 409 -21.95 -9.87 23.99
CA SER A 409 -22.89 -9.60 22.90
C SER A 409 -22.53 -10.27 21.56
N ASP A 410 -21.23 -10.45 21.27
CA ASP A 410 -20.75 -10.63 19.89
C ASP A 410 -19.59 -11.62 19.77
N ILE A 411 -19.88 -12.92 19.66
CA ILE A 411 -18.85 -13.96 19.42
C ILE A 411 -18.40 -13.93 17.95
N ILE A 412 -17.19 -13.43 17.71
CA ILE A 412 -16.59 -13.42 16.37
C ILE A 412 -16.16 -14.85 15.99
N ASP A 413 -16.54 -15.32 14.79
CA ASP A 413 -16.14 -16.62 14.27
C ASP A 413 -14.60 -16.77 14.27
N GLN A 414 -14.10 -17.93 14.71
CA GLN A 414 -12.67 -18.20 14.83
C GLN A 414 -11.93 -18.19 13.48
N ARG A 415 -12.64 -18.42 12.37
CA ARG A 415 -12.11 -18.32 11.00
C ARG A 415 -11.82 -16.86 10.60
N VAL A 416 -12.54 -15.90 11.19
CA VAL A 416 -12.32 -14.47 10.99
C VAL A 416 -11.21 -14.01 11.94
N THR A 417 -10.03 -13.85 11.37
CA THR A 417 -8.76 -13.53 12.07
C THR A 417 -8.23 -12.14 11.72
N THR A 418 -8.87 -11.44 10.78
CA THR A 418 -8.49 -10.08 10.38
C THR A 418 -8.92 -9.05 11.42
N ASP A 419 -8.05 -8.08 11.68
CA ASP A 419 -8.30 -6.89 12.50
C ASP A 419 -9.47 -6.02 12.00
N THR A 420 -9.67 -5.99 10.69
CA THR A 420 -10.71 -5.21 10.01
C THR A 420 -12.13 -5.53 10.49
N LYS A 421 -12.36 -6.75 11.02
CA LYS A 421 -13.65 -7.15 11.62
C LYS A 421 -14.04 -6.30 12.82
N ILE A 422 -13.07 -5.71 13.52
CA ILE A 422 -13.30 -4.86 14.68
C ILE A 422 -13.96 -3.53 14.29
N ILE A 423 -13.70 -3.02 13.08
CA ILE A 423 -14.24 -1.73 12.63
C ILE A 423 -15.78 -1.71 12.66
N PRO A 424 -16.49 -2.58 11.94
CA PRO A 424 -17.95 -2.52 11.90
C PRO A 424 -18.60 -2.89 13.25
N LEU A 425 -17.96 -3.73 14.07
CA LEU A 425 -18.44 -4.06 15.42
C LEU A 425 -18.27 -2.91 16.43
N GLN A 426 -17.15 -2.17 16.35
CA GLN A 426 -16.94 -1.01 17.21
C GLN A 426 -17.90 0.14 16.86
N ILE A 427 -18.23 0.32 15.57
CA ILE A 427 -19.27 1.26 15.14
C ILE A 427 -20.63 0.83 15.72
N GLU A 428 -20.94 -0.47 15.62
CA GLU A 428 -22.18 -1.03 16.15
C GLU A 428 -22.35 -0.82 17.67
N LYS A 429 -21.27 -0.96 18.45
CA LYS A 429 -21.28 -0.61 19.88
C LYS A 429 -21.87 0.79 20.12
N TYR A 430 -21.40 1.80 19.38
CA TYR A 430 -21.90 3.17 19.52
C TYR A 430 -23.31 3.37 18.96
N LEU A 431 -23.73 2.57 17.98
CA LEU A 431 -25.12 2.57 17.51
C LEU A 431 -26.05 2.07 18.62
N TYR A 432 -25.66 1.06 19.40
CA TYR A 432 -26.41 0.60 20.58
C TYR A 432 -26.44 1.64 21.71
N GLU A 433 -25.40 2.47 21.85
CA GLU A 433 -25.38 3.61 22.78
C GLU A 433 -26.32 4.76 22.37
N GLY A 434 -26.91 4.69 21.17
CA GLY A 434 -27.93 5.63 20.69
C GLY A 434 -27.41 6.79 19.85
N HIS A 435 -26.16 6.72 19.38
CA HIS A 435 -25.59 7.66 18.43
C HIS A 435 -26.11 7.42 17.00
N ASP A 436 -26.06 8.45 16.16
CA ASP A 436 -26.27 8.30 14.71
C ASP A 436 -25.02 7.69 14.03
N LEU A 437 -25.15 7.21 12.80
CA LEU A 437 -24.08 6.50 12.10
C LEU A 437 -22.83 7.36 11.92
N ARG A 438 -23.00 8.67 11.66
CA ARG A 438 -21.89 9.62 11.54
C ARG A 438 -21.08 9.68 12.83
N GLU A 439 -21.75 9.87 13.96
CA GLU A 439 -21.09 10.01 15.25
C GLU A 439 -20.54 8.67 15.73
N SER A 440 -21.27 7.56 15.55
CA SER A 440 -20.79 6.20 15.83
C SER A 440 -19.51 5.89 15.05
N PHE A 441 -19.43 6.27 13.77
CA PHE A 441 -18.22 6.13 12.97
C PHE A 441 -17.06 6.95 13.56
N ARG A 442 -17.29 8.23 13.88
CA ARG A 442 -16.26 9.12 14.45
C ARG A 442 -15.75 8.62 15.81
N LEU A 443 -16.63 8.14 16.67
CA LEU A 443 -16.27 7.62 18.00
C LEU A 443 -15.46 6.32 17.86
N ALA A 444 -15.92 5.37 17.05
CA ALA A 444 -15.17 4.13 16.79
C ALA A 444 -13.76 4.40 16.25
N LEU A 445 -13.60 5.38 15.35
CA LEU A 445 -12.30 5.78 14.82
C LEU A 445 -11.33 6.31 15.88
N ASN A 446 -11.83 6.88 16.99
CA ASN A 446 -11.01 7.38 18.10
C ASN A 446 -10.52 6.25 19.02
N ASP A 447 -11.12 5.07 18.95
CA ASP A 447 -10.69 3.89 19.69
C ASP A 447 -9.52 3.16 19.00
N PHE A 448 -9.27 3.44 17.72
CA PHE A 448 -8.26 2.74 16.93
C PHE A 448 -6.87 3.37 17.07
N GLU A 449 -5.89 2.51 17.35
CA GLU A 449 -4.46 2.82 17.30
C GLU A 449 -3.85 2.30 15.99
N GLY A 450 -2.85 3.01 15.47
CA GLY A 450 -2.17 2.65 14.23
C GLY A 450 -2.37 3.65 13.09
N SER A 451 -2.07 3.21 11.86
CA SER A 451 -2.28 3.98 10.64
C SER A 451 -3.27 3.24 9.75
N HIS A 452 -4.36 3.93 9.39
CA HIS A 452 -5.48 3.33 8.70
C HIS A 452 -6.10 4.27 7.67
N ALA A 453 -6.55 3.68 6.56
CA ALA A 453 -7.51 4.25 5.63
C ALA A 453 -8.72 3.32 5.58
N ILE A 454 -9.88 3.80 6.02
CA ILE A 454 -11.11 3.02 6.15
C ILE A 454 -12.14 3.54 5.14
N ALA A 455 -12.80 2.61 4.45
CA ALA A 455 -14.01 2.88 3.67
C ALA A 455 -15.15 2.03 4.24
N MET A 456 -16.29 2.65 4.53
CA MET A 456 -17.46 2.01 5.11
C MET A 456 -18.73 2.42 4.37
N GLU A 457 -19.59 1.44 4.10
CA GLU A 457 -20.96 1.63 3.63
C GLU A 457 -21.95 0.96 4.59
N SER A 458 -23.20 1.44 4.58
CA SER A 458 -24.23 0.86 5.43
C SER A 458 -25.62 1.10 4.87
N ASN A 459 -26.51 0.13 5.09
CA ASN A 459 -27.93 0.26 4.76
C ASN A 459 -28.72 1.11 5.79
N LEU A 460 -28.08 1.58 6.88
CA LEU A 460 -28.67 2.57 7.79
C LEU A 460 -28.83 3.93 7.11
N GLU A 461 -27.86 4.32 6.27
CA GLU A 461 -27.89 5.55 5.47
C GLU A 461 -27.51 5.26 4.00
N PRO A 462 -28.44 4.70 3.20
CA PRO A 462 -28.18 4.37 1.80
C PRO A 462 -27.75 5.58 0.96
N GLY A 463 -26.89 5.36 -0.04
CA GLY A 463 -26.36 6.42 -0.90
C GLY A 463 -25.23 7.25 -0.27
N LYS A 464 -24.69 6.82 0.88
CA LYS A 464 -23.52 7.46 1.52
C LYS A 464 -22.36 6.49 1.69
N VAL A 465 -21.15 7.02 1.56
CA VAL A 465 -19.90 6.34 1.93
C VAL A 465 -19.11 7.14 2.93
N PHE A 466 -18.57 6.45 3.92
CA PHE A 466 -17.80 7.01 5.03
C PHE A 466 -16.33 6.65 4.84
N LEU A 467 -15.48 7.67 4.79
CA LEU A 467 -14.05 7.55 4.55
C LEU A 467 -13.28 8.14 5.73
N ALA A 468 -12.22 7.48 6.18
CA ALA A 468 -11.35 8.00 7.23
C ALA A 468 -9.88 7.71 6.94
N LEU A 469 -8.99 8.66 7.24
CA LEU A 469 -7.55 8.51 7.07
C LEU A 469 -6.80 9.08 8.28
N ARG A 470 -5.93 8.26 8.88
CA ARG A 470 -5.01 8.67 9.96
C ARG A 470 -3.63 8.03 9.80
N GLY A 471 -2.60 8.83 10.07
CA GLY A 471 -1.20 8.42 9.94
C GLY A 471 -0.63 8.68 8.55
N SER A 472 0.66 8.37 8.39
CA SER A 472 1.46 8.65 7.19
C SER A 472 1.55 7.48 6.23
N GLY A 473 1.10 6.29 6.65
CA GLY A 473 1.37 5.05 5.95
C GLY A 473 0.34 4.68 4.89
N GLN A 474 -0.78 5.37 4.83
CA GLN A 474 -1.90 5.09 3.93
C GLN A 474 -2.29 6.36 3.19
N SER A 475 -2.97 6.22 2.05
CA SER A 475 -3.51 7.36 1.31
C SER A 475 -4.90 7.06 0.79
N LEU A 476 -5.68 8.12 0.61
CA LEU A 476 -7.03 8.06 0.07
C LEU A 476 -7.30 9.33 -0.74
N TYR A 477 -7.87 9.12 -1.92
CA TYR A 477 -8.15 10.14 -2.91
C TYR A 477 -9.64 10.07 -3.26
N ILE A 478 -10.30 11.22 -3.30
CA ILE A 478 -11.70 11.36 -3.69
C ILE A 478 -11.72 11.94 -5.10
N GLY A 479 -12.13 11.14 -6.08
CA GLY A 479 -12.30 11.55 -7.47
C GLY A 479 -13.63 12.26 -7.68
N LEU A 480 -13.60 13.37 -8.43
CA LEU A 480 -14.75 14.20 -8.75
C LEU A 480 -15.18 13.93 -10.20
N GLY A 481 -16.20 13.10 -10.38
CA GLY A 481 -16.85 12.87 -11.68
C GLY A 481 -18.08 13.77 -11.83
N ASN A 482 -18.52 13.99 -13.08
CA ASN A 482 -19.70 14.84 -13.33
C ASN A 482 -21.01 14.26 -12.76
N GLU A 483 -21.12 12.93 -12.69
CA GLU A 483 -22.34 12.22 -12.29
C GLU A 483 -22.12 11.27 -11.09
N GLN A 484 -20.90 11.18 -10.56
CA GLN A 484 -20.58 10.32 -9.42
C GLN A 484 -19.31 10.78 -8.68
N TYR A 485 -19.27 10.55 -7.37
CA TYR A 485 -18.00 10.50 -6.64
C TYR A 485 -17.35 9.13 -6.77
N MET A 486 -16.01 9.14 -6.79
CA MET A 486 -15.21 7.93 -6.70
C MET A 486 -14.21 8.09 -5.56
N PHE A 487 -13.75 6.98 -5.01
CA PHE A 487 -12.64 7.02 -4.07
C PHE A 487 -11.71 5.84 -4.32
N ALA A 488 -10.42 6.07 -4.09
CA ALA A 488 -9.41 5.04 -4.25
C ALA A 488 -8.20 5.36 -3.35
N SER A 489 -7.45 4.33 -2.98
CA SER A 489 -6.19 4.53 -2.25
C SER A 489 -5.06 5.10 -3.10
N GLU A 490 -5.21 5.10 -4.43
CA GLU A 490 -4.28 5.71 -5.38
C GLU A 490 -5.08 6.34 -6.52
N VAL A 491 -4.54 7.41 -7.10
CA VAL A 491 -5.12 8.11 -8.26
C VAL A 491 -5.35 7.18 -9.47
N TYR A 492 -4.63 6.06 -9.57
CA TYR A 492 -4.81 5.03 -10.60
C TYR A 492 -6.24 4.47 -10.67
N GLY A 493 -6.94 4.41 -9.54
CA GLY A 493 -8.33 3.96 -9.47
C GLY A 493 -9.35 4.99 -9.94
N LEU A 494 -8.92 6.24 -10.22
CA LEU A 494 -9.79 7.37 -10.55
C LEU A 494 -9.62 7.83 -12.02
N VAL A 495 -8.40 7.79 -12.54
CA VAL A 495 -8.00 8.45 -13.81
C VAL A 495 -8.68 7.89 -15.06
N GLU A 496 -9.30 6.71 -15.01
CA GLU A 496 -10.17 6.24 -16.11
C GLU A 496 -11.41 7.12 -16.24
N GLN A 497 -12.00 7.60 -15.14
CA GLN A 497 -13.23 8.39 -15.19
C GLN A 497 -12.96 9.89 -15.08
N THR A 498 -12.07 10.29 -14.18
CA THR A 498 -11.80 11.71 -13.91
C THR A 498 -10.35 11.95 -13.50
N PRO A 499 -9.71 13.03 -14.01
CA PRO A 499 -8.40 13.45 -13.54
C PRO A 499 -8.50 14.32 -12.28
N TYR A 500 -9.69 14.75 -11.86
CA TYR A 500 -9.87 15.69 -10.76
C TYR A 500 -10.09 14.96 -9.44
N PHE A 501 -9.34 15.33 -8.40
CA PHE A 501 -9.42 14.66 -7.11
C PHE A 501 -9.11 15.58 -5.93
N ILE A 502 -9.53 15.17 -4.75
CA ILE A 502 -9.12 15.73 -3.45
C ILE A 502 -8.27 14.66 -2.73
N LYS A 503 -7.06 15.03 -2.30
CA LYS A 503 -6.16 14.16 -1.51
C LYS A 503 -6.45 14.35 -0.02
N MET A 504 -6.78 13.27 0.67
CA MET A 504 -6.89 13.28 2.14
C MET A 504 -5.50 13.33 2.78
N ASN A 505 -5.40 13.97 3.94
CA ASN A 505 -4.16 14.09 4.70
C ASN A 505 -4.33 13.48 6.11
N GLY A 506 -3.79 12.27 6.29
CA GLY A 506 -3.80 11.55 7.56
C GLY A 506 -2.81 12.06 8.61
N GLU A 507 -1.88 12.93 8.21
CA GLU A 507 -0.87 13.49 9.10
C GLU A 507 -1.23 14.87 9.64
N ASN A 508 -2.13 15.59 8.97
CA ASN A 508 -2.51 16.92 9.37
C ASN A 508 -3.17 16.91 10.75
N GLU A 509 -2.66 17.77 11.64
CA GLU A 509 -3.21 18.03 12.95
C GLU A 509 -3.89 19.40 12.90
N ARG A 510 -5.19 19.46 13.20
CA ARG A 510 -5.89 20.75 13.28
C ARG A 510 -5.28 21.64 14.35
N ILE A 511 -4.90 21.04 15.48
CA ILE A 511 -4.17 21.70 16.57
C ILE A 511 -2.82 21.00 16.70
N GLU A 512 -1.75 21.71 16.36
CA GLU A 512 -0.37 21.22 16.46
C GLU A 512 -0.06 20.70 17.87
N GLY A 513 0.43 19.45 17.95
CA GLY A 513 0.76 18.80 19.21
C GLY A 513 -0.42 18.14 19.93
N ASN A 514 -1.62 18.12 19.33
CA ASN A 514 -2.77 17.38 19.86
C ASN A 514 -3.15 16.19 18.95
N PRO A 515 -2.69 14.96 19.30
CA PRO A 515 -2.92 13.76 18.49
C PRO A 515 -4.38 13.38 18.28
N ARG A 516 -5.32 13.87 19.11
CA ARG A 516 -6.77 13.62 18.96
C ARG A 516 -7.37 14.40 17.78
N THR A 517 -6.70 15.45 17.33
CA THR A 517 -7.13 16.26 16.18
C THR A 517 -6.48 15.83 14.86
N LYS A 518 -5.72 14.73 14.90
CA LYS A 518 -4.95 14.22 13.77
C LYS A 518 -5.81 13.35 12.85
N GLY A 519 -5.68 13.56 11.55
CA GLY A 519 -6.38 12.79 10.53
C GLY A 519 -7.68 13.43 10.08
N GLN A 520 -8.30 12.85 9.05
CA GLN A 520 -9.46 13.43 8.38
C GLN A 520 -10.54 12.37 8.12
N ILE A 521 -11.79 12.81 8.17
CA ILE A 521 -12.99 12.02 7.91
C ILE A 521 -13.79 12.74 6.82
N PHE A 522 -14.28 11.98 5.83
CA PHE A 522 -15.09 12.46 4.73
C PHE A 522 -16.33 11.57 4.59
N ILE A 523 -17.50 12.17 4.40
CA ILE A 523 -18.73 11.47 4.06
C ILE A 523 -19.18 11.99 2.70
N LEU A 524 -19.25 11.09 1.73
CA LEU A 524 -19.71 11.41 0.38
C LEU A 524 -21.15 10.97 0.27
N SER A 525 -22.05 11.90 0.00
CA SER A 525 -23.47 11.62 -0.24
C SER A 525 -23.76 11.67 -1.73
N GLU A 526 -24.65 10.82 -2.23
CA GLU A 526 -25.15 10.88 -3.60
C GLU A 526 -25.85 12.24 -3.84
N ASP A 527 -25.15 13.17 -4.50
CA ASP A 527 -25.66 14.49 -4.91
C ASP A 527 -25.91 14.47 -6.42
N PRO A 528 -27.11 14.82 -6.92
CA PRO A 528 -27.39 14.89 -8.36
C PRO A 528 -26.43 15.79 -9.15
N GLU A 529 -25.83 16.80 -8.51
CA GLU A 529 -24.88 17.70 -9.16
C GLU A 529 -23.40 17.35 -8.87
N ASN A 530 -23.15 16.36 -7.99
CA ASN A 530 -21.82 15.88 -7.57
C ASN A 530 -20.84 17.02 -7.24
N THR A 531 -21.34 18.06 -6.57
CA THR A 531 -20.58 19.28 -6.26
C THR A 531 -19.72 19.11 -5.02
N LEU A 532 -18.91 20.10 -4.65
CA LEU A 532 -18.24 20.06 -3.34
C LEU A 532 -19.23 20.10 -2.16
N GLU A 533 -20.49 20.47 -2.39
CA GLU A 533 -21.55 20.52 -1.35
C GLU A 533 -22.03 19.12 -0.90
N GLY A 534 -21.87 18.09 -1.73
CA GLY A 534 -22.18 16.70 -1.39
C GLY A 534 -21.13 16.02 -0.49
N ILE A 535 -20.08 16.75 -0.08
CA ILE A 535 -18.96 16.25 0.71
C ILE A 535 -18.97 16.89 2.09
N ASP A 536 -19.27 16.10 3.12
CA ASP A 536 -19.08 16.50 4.52
C ASP A 536 -17.68 16.09 4.97
N ALA A 537 -16.82 17.04 5.33
CA ALA A 537 -15.47 16.77 5.81
C ALA A 537 -15.22 17.32 7.21
N PHE A 538 -14.51 16.56 8.05
CA PHE A 538 -14.19 16.94 9.43
C PHE A 538 -12.95 16.22 9.97
N TYR A 539 -12.41 16.72 11.07
CA TYR A 539 -11.32 16.09 11.82
C TYR A 539 -11.86 15.05 12.81
N TYR A 540 -10.97 14.21 13.36
CA TYR A 540 -11.34 13.14 14.31
C TYR A 540 -11.99 13.67 15.61
N ASP A 541 -11.77 14.93 15.96
CA ASP A 541 -12.41 15.64 17.07
C ASP A 541 -13.80 16.21 16.73
N GLY A 542 -14.27 16.00 15.49
CA GLY A 542 -15.56 16.47 15.00
C GLY A 542 -15.56 17.88 14.40
N HIS A 543 -14.42 18.59 14.41
CA HIS A 543 -14.36 19.93 13.85
C HIS A 543 -14.51 19.91 12.32
N PRO A 544 -15.37 20.75 11.71
CA PRO A 544 -15.52 20.82 10.26
C PRO A 544 -14.22 21.16 9.53
N LEU A 545 -14.08 20.62 8.31
CA LEU A 545 -12.99 20.91 7.38
C LEU A 545 -13.58 21.53 6.12
N ASP A 546 -13.25 22.80 5.84
CA ASP A 546 -13.75 23.45 4.63
C ASP A 546 -13.11 22.82 3.37
N ILE A 547 -13.96 22.42 2.43
CA ILE A 547 -13.58 21.90 1.12
C ILE A 547 -13.92 22.96 0.07
N THR A 548 -12.88 23.59 -0.47
CA THR A 548 -12.98 24.61 -1.51
C THR A 548 -12.33 24.11 -2.81
N GLU A 549 -12.59 24.78 -3.92
CA GLU A 549 -11.98 24.50 -5.23
C GLU A 549 -10.44 24.48 -5.19
N GLU A 550 -9.82 25.20 -4.26
CA GLU A 550 -8.35 25.21 -4.09
C GLU A 550 -7.79 23.85 -3.66
N LYS A 551 -8.61 22.98 -3.05
CA LYS A 551 -8.20 21.62 -2.68
C LYS A 551 -8.33 20.62 -3.82
N VAL A 552 -9.00 21.00 -4.91
CA VAL A 552 -9.16 20.14 -6.10
C VAL A 552 -7.86 20.15 -6.88
N GLN A 553 -7.27 18.97 -7.02
CA GLN A 553 -6.05 18.72 -7.78
C GLN A 553 -6.39 18.01 -9.08
N ARG A 554 -5.50 18.15 -10.07
CA ARG A 554 -5.58 17.42 -11.34
C ARG A 554 -4.42 16.44 -11.44
N ALA A 555 -4.74 15.19 -11.72
CA ALA A 555 -3.77 14.14 -11.96
C ALA A 555 -3.01 14.41 -13.28
N GLU A 556 -1.69 14.33 -13.23
CA GLU A 556 -0.81 14.43 -14.40
C GLU A 556 -0.50 13.06 -15.04
N ILE A 557 -1.26 12.03 -14.67
CA ILE A 557 -1.12 10.66 -15.17
C ILE A 557 -2.46 10.19 -15.74
N THR A 558 -2.41 9.24 -16.66
CA THR A 558 -3.59 8.65 -17.31
C THR A 558 -3.50 7.12 -17.31
N THR A 559 -4.58 6.45 -17.72
CA THR A 559 -4.60 4.99 -17.87
C THR A 559 -3.54 4.49 -18.87
N ARG A 560 -3.15 5.31 -19.86
CA ARG A 560 -2.07 5.01 -20.82
C ARG A 560 -0.72 4.76 -20.16
N ASP A 561 -0.45 5.50 -19.08
CA ASP A 561 0.87 5.52 -18.44
C ASP A 561 1.08 4.32 -17.51
N ILE A 562 -0.01 3.64 -17.11
CA ILE A 562 -0.03 2.54 -16.11
C ILE A 562 -0.51 1.21 -16.69
N ASP A 563 -0.72 1.12 -18.01
CA ASP A 563 -1.22 -0.07 -18.68
C ASP A 563 -0.11 -1.14 -18.87
N ARG A 564 -0.44 -2.41 -18.64
CA ARG A 564 0.50 -3.55 -18.84
C ARG A 564 0.68 -3.92 -20.32
N ARG A 565 -0.18 -3.42 -21.21
CA ARG A 565 -0.29 -3.83 -22.61
C ARG A 565 -0.42 -5.36 -22.71
N ASN A 566 0.08 -5.94 -23.79
CA ASN A 566 0.05 -7.38 -24.04
C ASN A 566 1.20 -8.16 -23.38
N TYR A 567 1.89 -7.57 -22.40
CA TYR A 567 2.98 -8.24 -21.70
C TYR A 567 2.45 -9.14 -20.58
N PRO A 568 3.11 -10.29 -20.31
CA PRO A 568 2.71 -11.17 -19.21
C PRO A 568 2.97 -10.54 -17.83
N HIS A 569 3.99 -9.68 -17.74
CA HIS A 569 4.43 -9.04 -16.51
C HIS A 569 4.80 -7.57 -16.78
N PHE A 570 4.48 -6.66 -15.85
CA PHE A 570 4.94 -5.27 -15.88
C PHE A 570 6.46 -5.18 -15.90
N LEU A 571 7.15 -5.99 -15.09
CA LEU A 571 8.61 -6.03 -15.08
C LEU A 571 9.18 -6.30 -16.48
N PHE A 572 8.60 -7.27 -17.19
CA PHE A 572 9.10 -7.61 -18.53
C PHE A 572 8.81 -6.50 -19.53
N LYS A 573 7.61 -5.89 -19.49
CA LYS A 573 7.29 -4.68 -20.27
C LYS A 573 8.33 -3.59 -20.04
N GLU A 574 8.63 -3.30 -18.78
CA GLU A 574 9.49 -2.17 -18.41
C GLU A 574 10.96 -2.41 -18.76
N ILE A 575 11.45 -3.65 -18.68
CA ILE A 575 12.76 -4.01 -19.24
C ILE A 575 12.79 -3.77 -20.76
N MET A 576 11.73 -4.15 -21.48
CA MET A 576 11.66 -3.96 -22.93
C MET A 576 11.51 -2.48 -23.33
N GLU A 577 10.88 -1.66 -22.49
CA GLU A 577 10.66 -0.22 -22.74
C GLU A 577 11.84 0.65 -22.26
N ALA A 578 12.76 0.11 -21.45
CA ALA A 578 13.90 0.83 -20.91
C ALA A 578 14.78 1.59 -21.93
N PRO A 579 15.05 1.08 -23.16
CA PRO A 579 15.78 1.84 -24.17
C PRO A 579 15.10 3.16 -24.53
N PHE A 580 13.78 3.12 -24.71
CA PHE A 580 12.97 4.29 -25.04
C PHE A 580 12.90 5.29 -23.87
N SER A 581 12.83 4.80 -22.63
CA SER A 581 12.92 5.63 -21.42
C SER A 581 14.27 6.36 -21.32
N ALA A 582 15.37 5.68 -21.65
CA ALA A 582 16.70 6.27 -21.68
C ALA A 582 16.84 7.33 -22.78
N GLU A 583 16.35 7.05 -23.98
CA GLU A 583 16.31 7.98 -25.11
C GLU A 583 15.53 9.26 -24.78
N LYS A 584 14.32 9.12 -24.21
CA LYS A 584 13.52 10.26 -23.75
C LYS A 584 14.23 11.11 -22.71
N THR A 585 15.04 10.49 -21.85
CA THR A 585 15.80 11.21 -20.81
C THR A 585 16.90 12.09 -21.42
N LEU A 586 17.49 11.67 -22.54
CA LEU A 586 18.52 12.44 -23.27
C LEU A 586 17.91 13.57 -24.12
N ARG A 587 16.68 13.39 -24.60
CA ARG A 587 16.04 14.25 -25.60
C ARG A 587 16.09 15.74 -25.20
N GLY A 588 16.72 16.54 -26.05
CA GLY A 588 16.79 18.00 -25.92
C GLY A 588 17.71 18.51 -24.80
N LYS A 589 18.42 17.64 -24.07
CA LYS A 589 19.25 18.05 -22.91
C LYS A 589 20.60 18.65 -23.30
N TYR A 590 21.05 18.48 -24.53
CA TYR A 590 22.25 19.11 -25.07
C TYR A 590 22.18 19.22 -26.61
N LEU A 591 23.09 19.99 -27.18
CA LEU A 591 23.33 20.12 -28.61
C LEU A 591 24.83 19.99 -28.90
N ILE A 592 25.18 19.19 -29.89
CA ILE A 592 26.55 19.10 -30.43
C ILE A 592 26.55 19.76 -31.81
N SER A 593 27.21 20.90 -31.92
CA SER A 593 27.38 21.61 -33.19
C SER A 593 28.80 21.47 -33.72
N ARG A 594 28.94 21.32 -35.04
CA ARG A 594 30.22 21.41 -35.76
C ARG A 594 30.10 22.57 -36.76
N ASN A 595 30.97 23.57 -36.65
CA ASN A 595 31.03 24.63 -37.66
C ASN A 595 31.82 24.13 -38.87
N GLU A 596 31.45 24.52 -40.09
CA GLU A 596 32.18 24.14 -41.31
C GLU A 596 33.63 24.67 -41.33
N ASP A 597 33.92 25.73 -40.56
CA ASP A 597 35.24 26.39 -40.48
C ASP A 597 36.10 25.96 -39.27
N ASP A 598 35.56 25.17 -38.31
CA ASP A 598 36.28 24.79 -37.08
C ASP A 598 36.21 23.26 -36.85
N SER A 599 37.36 22.62 -36.63
CA SER A 599 37.45 21.16 -36.54
C SER A 599 36.99 20.60 -35.18
N ALA A 600 36.88 21.45 -34.16
CA ALA A 600 36.48 21.04 -32.81
C ALA A 600 34.94 21.09 -32.62
N PRO A 601 34.33 20.05 -32.01
CA PRO A 601 32.91 20.09 -31.69
C PRO A 601 32.65 21.11 -30.57
N ARG A 602 31.51 21.80 -30.63
CA ARG A 602 31.00 22.65 -29.56
C ARG A 602 29.79 22.00 -28.92
N VAL A 603 29.81 21.90 -27.59
CA VAL A 603 28.75 21.29 -26.79
C VAL A 603 27.99 22.38 -26.05
N LEU A 604 26.66 22.38 -26.18
CA LEU A 604 25.79 23.26 -25.40
C LEU A 604 24.84 22.41 -24.57
N PHE A 605 24.99 22.43 -23.25
CA PHE A 605 23.98 21.84 -22.36
C PHE A 605 22.75 22.74 -22.25
N ASN A 606 21.59 22.11 -22.25
CA ASN A 606 20.28 22.75 -22.26
C ASN A 606 19.51 22.35 -20.97
N LEU A 607 20.17 22.47 -19.83
CA LEU A 607 19.57 22.23 -18.51
C LEU A 607 19.00 23.55 -17.97
N GLY A 608 17.67 23.67 -18.00
CA GLY A 608 16.94 24.86 -17.57
C GLY A 608 17.08 25.19 -16.09
N ASN A 609 16.46 26.28 -15.64
CA ASN A 609 16.48 26.69 -14.23
C ASN A 609 15.67 25.76 -13.31
N ASP A 610 14.76 24.99 -13.89
CA ASP A 610 13.98 23.92 -13.27
C ASP A 610 14.87 22.73 -12.86
N ILE A 611 15.86 22.36 -13.68
CA ILE A 611 16.83 21.29 -13.36
C ILE A 611 18.02 21.83 -12.59
N LEU A 612 18.62 22.92 -13.07
CA LEU A 612 19.84 23.51 -12.52
C LEU A 612 19.65 25.02 -12.26
N PRO A 613 19.05 25.38 -11.11
CA PRO A 613 18.79 26.77 -10.74
C PRO A 613 20.05 27.63 -10.68
N GLY A 614 19.91 28.92 -11.00
CA GLY A 614 21.01 29.89 -10.96
C GLY A 614 21.77 29.93 -9.62
N ARG A 615 21.10 29.71 -8.48
CA ARG A 615 21.77 29.63 -7.16
C ARG A 615 22.79 28.49 -7.06
N ILE A 616 22.48 27.33 -7.65
CA ILE A 616 23.38 26.16 -7.63
C ILE A 616 24.54 26.42 -8.61
N LYS A 617 24.24 26.98 -9.80
CA LYS A 617 25.26 27.38 -10.78
C LYS A 617 26.28 28.34 -10.15
N ASN A 618 25.81 29.35 -9.42
CA ASN A 618 26.65 30.33 -8.75
C ASN A 618 27.46 29.74 -7.58
N ALA A 619 26.86 28.83 -6.81
CA ALA A 619 27.54 28.17 -5.69
C ALA A 619 28.64 27.20 -6.18
N LEU A 620 28.43 26.50 -7.30
CA LEU A 620 29.44 25.68 -7.95
C LEU A 620 30.57 26.56 -8.52
N GLY A 621 30.24 27.58 -9.31
CA GLY A 621 31.23 28.45 -9.96
C GLY A 621 32.08 29.29 -9.00
N SER A 622 31.57 29.60 -7.80
CA SER A 622 32.32 30.32 -6.75
C SER A 622 33.13 29.40 -5.83
N GLY A 623 33.04 28.07 -5.98
CA GLY A 623 33.71 27.10 -5.10
C GLY A 623 33.09 27.00 -3.70
N ALA A 624 31.84 27.44 -3.53
CA ALA A 624 31.12 27.33 -2.26
C ALA A 624 30.70 25.89 -1.97
N ILE A 625 30.34 25.12 -3.02
CA ILE A 625 30.07 23.69 -2.91
C ILE A 625 31.39 22.92 -2.94
N ARG A 626 31.67 22.19 -1.86
CA ARG A 626 32.88 21.38 -1.69
C ARG A 626 32.60 19.89 -1.59
N ASN A 627 31.36 19.53 -1.24
CA ASN A 627 30.94 18.14 -1.08
C ASN A 627 29.69 17.88 -1.92
N ILE A 628 29.69 16.78 -2.68
CA ILE A 628 28.52 16.25 -3.37
C ILE A 628 28.17 14.90 -2.75
N PHE A 629 26.98 14.78 -2.16
CA PHE A 629 26.41 13.51 -1.75
C PHE A 629 25.37 13.05 -2.76
N VAL A 630 25.55 11.87 -3.33
CA VAL A 630 24.51 11.21 -4.12
C VAL A 630 23.79 10.21 -3.22
N THR A 631 22.47 10.31 -3.12
CA THR A 631 21.69 9.52 -2.17
C THR A 631 20.43 8.92 -2.76
N GLY A 632 20.05 7.74 -2.27
CA GLY A 632 18.84 7.01 -2.61
C GLY A 632 18.70 5.78 -1.71
N GLN A 633 17.74 4.91 -2.01
CA GLN A 633 17.53 3.64 -1.28
C GLN A 633 17.36 2.47 -2.26
N GLY A 634 17.91 1.30 -1.93
CA GLY A 634 17.82 0.10 -2.79
C GLY A 634 18.47 0.31 -4.17
N THR A 635 17.78 -0.07 -5.24
CA THR A 635 18.22 0.15 -6.65
C THR A 635 18.60 1.62 -6.90
N ALA A 636 17.90 2.60 -6.31
CA ALA A 636 18.24 4.01 -6.48
C ALA A 636 19.56 4.40 -5.78
N ALA A 637 19.94 3.72 -4.69
CA ALA A 637 21.26 3.90 -4.07
C ALA A 637 22.38 3.34 -4.96
N VAL A 638 22.12 2.22 -5.64
CA VAL A 638 23.07 1.62 -6.60
C VAL A 638 23.22 2.50 -7.84
N ALA A 639 22.11 3.06 -8.37
CA ALA A 639 22.17 4.10 -9.41
C ALA A 639 22.98 5.32 -8.91
N GLY A 640 22.74 5.74 -7.66
CA GLY A 640 23.51 6.81 -7.01
C GLY A 640 25.02 6.53 -6.95
N ALA A 641 25.43 5.28 -6.74
CA ALA A 641 26.84 4.89 -6.79
C ALA A 641 27.44 5.04 -8.20
N ALA A 642 26.72 4.63 -9.26
CA ALA A 642 27.13 4.90 -10.64
C ALA A 642 27.23 6.41 -10.93
N ILE A 643 26.29 7.21 -10.44
CA ILE A 643 26.30 8.66 -10.66
C ILE A 643 27.48 9.31 -9.92
N ALA A 644 27.76 8.90 -8.69
CA ALA A 644 28.91 9.38 -7.93
C ALA A 644 30.25 9.01 -8.59
N GLU A 645 30.36 7.82 -9.17
CA GLU A 645 31.53 7.41 -9.94
C GLU A 645 31.68 8.27 -11.21
N ALA A 646 30.59 8.63 -11.89
CA ALA A 646 30.61 9.54 -13.04
C ALA A 646 31.10 10.94 -12.65
N PHE A 647 30.56 11.51 -11.57
CA PHE A 647 31.06 12.76 -11.00
C PHE A 647 32.55 12.66 -10.65
N SER A 648 32.98 11.59 -9.98
CA SER A 648 34.37 11.43 -9.57
C SER A 648 35.33 11.35 -10.77
N ARG A 649 34.89 10.71 -11.86
CA ARG A 649 35.64 10.61 -13.11
C ARG A 649 35.72 11.94 -13.85
N TYR A 650 34.60 12.62 -14.06
CA TYR A 650 34.53 13.80 -14.92
C TYR A 650 34.89 15.11 -14.21
N LEU A 651 34.75 15.18 -12.88
CA LEU A 651 35.18 16.33 -12.06
C LEU A 651 36.57 16.16 -11.47
N LYS A 652 37.37 15.25 -12.02
CA LYS A 652 38.74 15.04 -11.55
C LYS A 652 39.54 16.35 -11.68
N GLY A 653 39.96 16.90 -10.55
CA GLY A 653 40.70 18.18 -10.48
C GLY A 653 39.86 19.38 -10.03
N ALA A 654 38.54 19.24 -9.84
CA ALA A 654 37.65 20.35 -9.44
C ALA A 654 37.61 20.63 -7.91
N GLU A 655 38.48 20.02 -7.10
CA GLU A 655 38.52 20.15 -5.62
C GLU A 655 37.17 19.88 -4.90
N ILE A 656 36.34 18.99 -5.43
CA ILE A 656 35.05 18.58 -4.82
C ILE A 656 35.14 17.13 -4.33
N ASN A 657 34.75 16.87 -3.09
CA ASN A 657 34.62 15.52 -2.56
C ASN A 657 33.26 14.94 -2.96
N ILE A 658 33.26 13.74 -3.54
CA ILE A 658 32.04 13.08 -4.04
C ILE A 658 31.88 11.75 -3.32
N GLN A 659 30.68 11.50 -2.80
CA GLN A 659 30.35 10.25 -2.12
C GLN A 659 28.92 9.80 -2.44
N ALA A 660 28.74 8.50 -2.67
CA ALA A 660 27.43 7.87 -2.64
C ALA A 660 27.11 7.36 -1.24
N LYS A 661 25.94 7.69 -0.70
CA LYS A 661 25.45 7.21 0.59
C LYS A 661 23.97 6.85 0.50
N SER A 662 23.57 5.71 1.06
CA SER A 662 22.14 5.42 1.20
C SER A 662 21.48 6.50 2.05
N SER A 663 20.19 6.75 1.85
CA SER A 663 19.49 7.84 2.55
C SER A 663 19.53 7.67 4.07
N SER A 664 19.42 6.44 4.56
CA SER A 664 19.56 6.13 5.99
C SER A 664 20.95 6.50 6.51
N GLU A 665 22.02 6.14 5.79
CA GLU A 665 23.40 6.48 6.18
C GLU A 665 23.63 7.99 6.17
N LEU A 666 23.22 8.67 5.10
CA LEU A 666 23.31 10.13 5.00
C LEU A 666 22.67 10.78 6.23
N SER A 667 21.42 10.41 6.53
CA SER A 667 20.68 10.99 7.65
C SER A 667 21.21 10.64 9.03
N GLY A 668 21.79 9.44 9.19
CA GLY A 668 22.28 8.92 10.45
C GLY A 668 23.67 9.42 10.83
N PHE A 669 24.55 9.65 9.85
CA PHE A 669 25.99 9.79 10.13
C PHE A 669 26.70 10.93 9.37
N PHE A 670 26.10 11.51 8.32
CA PHE A 670 26.79 12.48 7.46
C PHE A 670 26.14 13.88 7.48
N LEU A 671 25.11 14.10 8.31
CA LEU A 671 24.53 15.43 8.48
C LEU A 671 25.36 16.25 9.48
N GLU A 672 25.72 17.46 9.05
CA GLU A 672 26.43 18.46 9.86
C GLU A 672 25.48 19.61 10.21
N GLU A 673 25.78 20.39 11.26
CA GLU A 673 24.95 21.55 11.65
C GLU A 673 24.78 22.56 10.51
N ASN A 674 25.81 22.77 9.69
CA ASN A 674 25.78 23.65 8.53
C ASN A 674 26.18 22.89 7.27
N MET A 675 25.21 22.71 6.38
CA MET A 675 25.38 21.99 5.11
C MET A 675 25.37 22.93 3.90
N SER A 676 25.57 24.24 4.06
CA SER A 676 25.58 25.21 2.94
C SER A 676 26.67 24.96 1.88
N HIS A 677 27.72 24.24 2.24
CA HIS A 677 28.82 23.85 1.35
C HIS A 677 28.58 22.51 0.64
N VAL A 678 27.37 21.95 0.78
CA VAL A 678 26.99 20.61 0.32
C VAL A 678 25.89 20.70 -0.74
N LEU A 679 26.08 19.92 -1.80
CA LEU A 679 25.04 19.58 -2.76
C LEU A 679 24.62 18.13 -2.56
N VAL A 680 23.33 17.92 -2.34
CA VAL A 680 22.71 16.60 -2.32
C VAL A 680 22.05 16.34 -3.67
N VAL A 681 22.42 15.24 -4.32
CA VAL A 681 21.75 14.70 -5.51
C VAL A 681 20.91 13.51 -5.05
N ALA A 682 19.60 13.71 -4.93
CA ALA A 682 18.68 12.69 -4.47
C ALA A 682 18.09 11.90 -5.64
N VAL A 683 18.27 10.58 -5.65
CA VAL A 683 17.81 9.67 -6.68
C VAL A 683 16.64 8.85 -6.14
N THR A 684 15.49 8.93 -6.80
CA THR A 684 14.28 8.19 -6.38
C THR A 684 13.33 7.95 -7.54
N GLN A 685 12.73 6.77 -7.61
CA GLN A 685 11.76 6.46 -8.67
C GLN A 685 10.38 7.09 -8.36
N SER A 686 9.85 6.87 -7.16
CA SER A 686 8.50 7.29 -6.79
C SER A 686 8.43 8.73 -6.28
N GLY A 687 9.54 9.27 -5.77
CA GLY A 687 9.59 10.55 -5.05
C GLY A 687 8.83 10.57 -3.72
N THR A 688 8.36 9.40 -3.24
CA THR A 688 7.62 9.23 -1.98
C THR A 688 8.37 8.37 -0.96
N THR A 689 9.58 7.89 -1.28
CA THR A 689 10.40 7.06 -0.39
C THR A 689 10.68 7.79 0.92
N ALA A 690 10.06 7.33 2.02
CA ALA A 690 10.06 8.03 3.31
C ALA A 690 11.48 8.31 3.84
N ASP A 691 12.39 7.34 3.80
CA ASP A 691 13.77 7.52 4.27
C ASP A 691 14.54 8.56 3.42
N THR A 692 14.32 8.56 2.10
CA THR A 692 14.94 9.55 1.20
C THR A 692 14.37 10.94 1.44
N ASN A 693 13.04 11.07 1.48
CA ASN A 693 12.36 12.34 1.75
C ASN A 693 12.76 12.92 3.11
N ARG A 694 12.87 12.09 4.15
CA ARG A 694 13.36 12.51 5.47
C ARG A 694 14.82 12.98 5.40
N ALA A 695 15.71 12.20 4.78
CA ALA A 695 17.12 12.54 4.70
C ALA A 695 17.35 13.88 3.98
N VAL A 696 16.65 14.10 2.85
CA VAL A 696 16.79 15.34 2.08
C VAL A 696 16.16 16.53 2.78
N ALA A 697 15.01 16.36 3.44
CA ALA A 697 14.40 17.42 4.25
C ALA A 697 15.35 17.87 5.38
N MET A 698 15.93 16.91 6.12
CA MET A 698 16.90 17.21 7.17
C MET A 698 18.18 17.88 6.66
N ALA A 699 18.64 17.54 5.45
CA ALA A 699 19.79 18.21 4.83
C ALA A 699 19.42 19.63 4.38
N LYS A 700 18.22 19.80 3.81
CA LYS A 700 17.67 21.07 3.33
C LYS A 700 17.49 22.08 4.46
N GLU A 701 16.93 21.63 5.59
CA GLU A 701 16.77 22.44 6.82
C GLU A 701 18.11 22.98 7.35
N ARG A 702 19.21 22.25 7.10
CA ARG A 702 20.58 22.65 7.49
C ARG A 702 21.33 23.43 6.41
N GLY A 703 20.64 23.84 5.35
CA GLY A 703 21.16 24.75 4.32
C GLY A 703 21.73 24.06 3.07
N ALA A 704 21.63 22.74 2.93
CA ALA A 704 22.12 22.05 1.73
C ALA A 704 21.40 22.49 0.45
N HIS A 705 22.14 22.47 -0.66
CA HIS A 705 21.57 22.53 -2.00
C HIS A 705 21.04 21.15 -2.40
N LEU A 706 19.92 21.09 -3.13
CA LEU A 706 19.25 19.82 -3.45
C LEU A 706 18.82 19.73 -4.92
N ILE A 707 19.36 18.76 -5.66
CA ILE A 707 18.83 18.35 -6.97
C ILE A 707 18.19 16.98 -6.82
N ALA A 708 16.96 16.80 -7.30
CA ALA A 708 16.30 15.50 -7.34
C ALA A 708 16.29 14.93 -8.75
N ILE A 709 16.70 13.67 -8.92
CA ILE A 709 16.50 12.88 -10.13
C ILE A 709 15.32 11.93 -9.86
N VAL A 710 14.18 12.18 -10.52
CA VAL A 710 12.91 11.53 -10.18
C VAL A 710 12.06 11.22 -11.41
N ASN A 711 11.30 10.13 -11.36
CA ASN A 711 10.47 9.69 -12.48
C ASN A 711 8.98 10.10 -12.35
N ARG A 712 8.52 10.46 -11.16
CA ARG A 712 7.12 10.81 -10.88
C ARG A 712 6.97 12.32 -10.64
N ARG A 713 6.22 12.99 -11.51
CA ARG A 713 5.75 14.37 -11.29
C ARG A 713 4.85 14.46 -10.05
N GLN A 714 4.80 15.64 -9.43
CA GLN A 714 3.97 15.93 -8.25
C GLN A 714 4.23 14.96 -7.06
N SER A 715 5.45 14.42 -6.96
CA SER A 715 5.86 13.59 -5.83
C SER A 715 6.43 14.45 -4.70
N ASP A 716 6.37 13.94 -3.47
CA ASP A 716 6.72 14.73 -2.27
C ASP A 716 8.13 15.37 -2.36
N ILE A 717 9.10 14.65 -2.94
CA ILE A 717 10.48 15.16 -3.11
C ILE A 717 10.55 16.40 -4.02
N THR A 718 9.64 16.52 -5.00
CA THR A 718 9.65 17.63 -5.98
C THR A 718 9.30 18.96 -5.34
N HIS A 719 8.58 18.95 -4.21
CA HIS A 719 8.25 20.16 -3.46
C HIS A 719 9.39 20.65 -2.55
N VAL A 720 10.35 19.78 -2.21
CA VAL A 720 11.47 20.09 -1.33
C VAL A 720 12.75 20.41 -2.13
N ALA A 721 12.87 19.85 -3.34
CA ALA A 721 14.05 20.00 -4.19
C ALA A 721 14.25 21.43 -4.71
N ASP A 722 15.52 21.84 -4.88
CA ASP A 722 15.86 23.13 -5.47
C ASP A 722 15.77 23.08 -6.99
N GLY A 723 16.18 21.96 -7.58
CA GLY A 723 16.05 21.63 -9.00
C GLY A 723 15.65 20.17 -9.18
N VAL A 724 14.91 19.87 -10.23
CA VAL A 724 14.32 18.55 -10.49
C VAL A 724 14.68 18.11 -11.90
N PHE A 725 15.44 17.02 -12.02
CA PHE A 725 15.69 16.33 -13.28
C PHE A 725 14.67 15.18 -13.40
N TYR A 726 13.64 15.38 -14.21
CA TYR A 726 12.71 14.29 -14.53
C TYR A 726 13.35 13.28 -15.47
N THR A 727 13.35 12.00 -15.10
CA THR A 727 13.66 10.92 -16.04
C THR A 727 12.50 10.72 -17.02
N SER A 728 12.81 10.31 -18.25
CA SER A 728 11.86 10.28 -19.36
C SER A 728 11.12 11.62 -19.49
N ASP A 729 9.80 11.65 -19.25
CA ASP A 729 8.95 12.84 -19.26
C ASP A 729 8.28 13.08 -17.89
N GLY A 730 8.65 12.32 -16.86
CA GLY A 730 8.01 12.33 -15.54
C GLY A 730 6.63 11.64 -15.47
N ARG A 731 6.18 11.06 -16.59
CA ARG A 731 4.91 10.31 -16.74
C ARG A 731 5.11 8.85 -17.10
N ASP A 732 6.34 8.43 -17.34
CA ASP A 732 6.72 7.04 -17.65
C ASP A 732 6.73 6.14 -16.40
N ILE A 733 5.56 5.99 -15.76
CA ILE A 733 5.40 5.33 -14.46
C ILE A 733 5.89 3.87 -14.53
N GLU A 734 6.65 3.49 -13.50
CA GLU A 734 7.08 2.11 -13.30
C GLU A 734 6.12 1.45 -12.30
N MET A 735 5.40 0.44 -12.77
CA MET A 735 4.35 -0.29 -12.04
C MET A 735 4.89 -1.56 -11.40
N SER A 736 5.93 -2.18 -11.98
CA SER A 736 6.63 -3.30 -11.33
C SER A 736 7.20 -2.85 -9.98
N VAL A 737 7.10 -3.74 -8.98
CA VAL A 737 7.74 -3.53 -7.69
C VAL A 737 9.27 -3.50 -7.85
N ALA A 738 9.84 -4.38 -8.68
CA ALA A 738 11.27 -4.38 -8.99
C ALA A 738 11.57 -3.32 -10.06
N SER A 739 12.42 -2.34 -9.72
CA SER A 739 12.80 -1.25 -10.63
C SER A 739 13.80 -1.72 -11.69
N THR A 740 13.64 -1.19 -12.90
CA THR A 740 14.29 -1.53 -14.17
C THR A 740 14.51 -0.25 -15.00
N LYS A 741 13.54 0.23 -15.78
CA LYS A 741 13.67 1.42 -16.64
C LYS A 741 14.12 2.67 -15.88
N ALA A 742 13.63 2.86 -14.65
CA ALA A 742 14.04 4.00 -13.83
C ALA A 742 15.53 3.96 -13.47
N PHE A 743 16.12 2.79 -13.21
CA PHE A 743 17.55 2.65 -12.92
C PHE A 743 18.40 3.16 -14.09
N TYR A 744 18.11 2.73 -15.31
CA TYR A 744 18.85 3.14 -16.51
C TYR A 744 18.70 4.64 -16.77
N SER A 745 17.48 5.16 -16.74
CA SER A 745 17.23 6.59 -16.95
C SER A 745 17.85 7.46 -15.87
N GLN A 746 17.87 7.01 -14.60
CA GLN A 746 18.54 7.73 -13.50
C GLN A 746 20.05 7.83 -13.73
N ILE A 747 20.69 6.74 -14.16
CA ILE A 747 22.11 6.75 -14.54
C ILE A 747 22.32 7.73 -15.69
N VAL A 748 21.56 7.63 -16.77
CA VAL A 748 21.68 8.53 -17.93
C VAL A 748 21.55 10.01 -17.52
N ALA A 749 20.53 10.36 -16.75
CA ALA A 749 20.32 11.72 -16.24
C ALA A 749 21.50 12.21 -15.38
N GLY A 750 22.01 11.37 -14.49
CA GLY A 750 23.15 11.71 -13.63
C GLY A 750 24.45 11.93 -14.40
N TYR A 751 24.66 11.24 -15.53
CA TYR A 751 25.85 11.44 -16.37
C TYR A 751 25.76 12.72 -17.19
N VAL A 752 24.59 13.03 -17.74
CA VAL A 752 24.35 14.34 -18.37
C VAL A 752 24.63 15.47 -17.37
N LEU A 753 24.18 15.31 -16.12
CA LEU A 753 24.45 16.28 -15.05
C LEU A 753 25.95 16.38 -14.73
N ALA A 754 26.67 15.25 -14.64
CA ALA A 754 28.11 15.22 -14.36
C ALA A 754 28.93 15.87 -15.48
N LEU A 755 28.62 15.61 -16.76
CA LEU A 755 29.27 16.24 -17.90
C LEU A 755 28.97 17.74 -17.98
N CYS A 756 27.74 18.15 -17.66
CA CYS A 756 27.38 19.56 -17.56
C CYS A 756 28.21 20.27 -16.48
N PHE A 757 28.40 19.65 -15.31
CA PHE A 757 29.23 20.20 -14.25
C PHE A 757 30.71 20.25 -14.66
N ALA A 758 31.19 19.24 -15.38
CA ALA A 758 32.57 19.20 -15.87
C ALA A 758 32.84 20.34 -16.86
N GLN A 759 31.89 20.65 -17.76
CA GLN A 759 31.97 21.80 -18.65
C GLN A 759 31.97 23.12 -17.85
N MET A 760 31.02 23.28 -16.92
CA MET A 760 30.85 24.50 -16.13
C MET A 760 32.07 24.84 -15.25
N LEU A 761 32.70 23.81 -14.70
CA LEU A 761 33.89 23.95 -13.83
C LEU A 761 35.20 23.94 -14.63
N GLY A 762 35.14 23.81 -15.96
CA GLY A 762 36.33 23.72 -16.81
C GLY A 762 37.18 22.47 -16.59
N ALA A 763 36.61 21.42 -16.00
CA ALA A 763 37.29 20.15 -15.75
C ALA A 763 37.46 19.32 -17.04
N MET A 764 36.57 19.51 -18.01
CA MET A 764 36.63 18.91 -19.34
C MET A 764 36.29 19.93 -20.42
N SER A 765 36.94 19.79 -21.57
CA SER A 765 36.68 20.58 -22.78
C SER A 765 35.65 19.91 -23.68
N ASP A 766 35.05 20.67 -24.59
CA ASP A 766 33.97 20.19 -25.48
C ASP A 766 34.42 19.03 -26.39
N ASP A 767 35.69 18.98 -26.79
CA ASP A 767 36.28 17.87 -27.57
C ASP A 767 36.36 16.54 -26.81
N LEU A 768 36.42 16.60 -25.48
CA LEU A 768 36.35 15.43 -24.61
C LEU A 768 34.91 15.08 -24.20
N ILE A 769 34.04 16.09 -24.07
CA ILE A 769 32.64 15.90 -23.69
C ILE A 769 31.82 15.33 -24.85
N ALA A 770 32.02 15.81 -26.09
CA ALA A 770 31.22 15.38 -27.22
C ALA A 770 31.28 13.86 -27.48
N PRO A 771 32.45 13.17 -27.44
CA PRO A 771 32.50 11.71 -27.55
C PRO A 771 31.76 10.97 -26.44
N GLU A 772 31.78 11.47 -25.20
CA GLU A 772 31.07 10.86 -24.06
C GLU A 772 29.55 10.99 -24.23
N LEU A 773 29.07 12.13 -24.74
CA LEU A 773 27.66 12.34 -25.08
C LEU A 773 27.22 11.45 -26.25
N LEU A 774 28.02 11.32 -27.31
CA LEU A 774 27.74 10.40 -28.42
C LEU A 774 27.67 8.95 -27.95
N ASN A 775 28.52 8.54 -26.99
CA ASN A 775 28.45 7.20 -26.40
C ASN A 775 27.15 7.00 -25.59
N LEU A 776 26.65 8.03 -24.91
CA LEU A 776 25.35 8.01 -24.23
C LEU A 776 24.17 7.92 -25.23
N GLU A 777 24.25 8.67 -26.33
CA GLU A 777 23.27 8.67 -27.43
C GLU A 777 23.10 7.28 -28.06
N ASP A 778 24.17 6.49 -28.10
CA ASP A 778 24.20 5.13 -28.65
C ASP A 778 23.74 4.05 -27.64
N VAL A 779 23.52 4.41 -26.36
CA VAL A 779 23.08 3.45 -25.32
C VAL A 779 21.74 2.80 -25.68
N PRO A 780 20.67 3.53 -26.06
CA PRO A 780 19.38 2.92 -26.41
C PRO A 780 19.48 1.86 -27.52
N ASP A 781 20.25 2.12 -28.57
CA ASP A 781 20.42 1.17 -29.69
C ASP A 781 21.22 -0.07 -29.26
N LYS A 782 22.24 0.11 -28.43
CA LYS A 782 22.95 -1.03 -27.81
C LYS A 782 22.05 -1.83 -26.87
N MET A 783 21.17 -1.17 -26.10
CA MET A 783 20.19 -1.85 -25.25
C MET A 783 19.21 -2.68 -26.10
N ASN A 784 18.73 -2.12 -27.22
CA ASN A 784 17.88 -2.86 -28.19
C ASN A 784 18.60 -4.09 -28.75
N SER A 785 19.91 -4.00 -29.00
CA SER A 785 20.72 -5.15 -29.44
C SER A 785 20.81 -6.26 -28.39
N VAL A 786 20.94 -5.91 -27.10
CA VAL A 786 20.87 -6.88 -25.99
C VAL A 786 19.47 -7.51 -25.88
N ILE A 787 18.41 -6.71 -26.02
CA ILE A 787 17.02 -7.20 -26.00
C ILE A 787 16.75 -8.17 -27.17
N ALA A 788 17.36 -7.94 -28.33
CA ALA A 788 17.19 -8.79 -29.51
C ALA A 788 17.69 -10.23 -29.26
N ILE A 789 18.67 -10.43 -28.37
CA ILE A 789 19.21 -11.75 -28.02
C ILE A 789 18.56 -12.37 -26.76
N LYS A 790 17.42 -11.85 -26.29
CA LYS A 790 16.73 -12.32 -25.08
C LYS A 790 16.49 -13.84 -25.01
N GLU A 791 16.27 -14.52 -26.14
CA GLU A 791 16.10 -15.98 -26.15
C GLU A 791 17.42 -16.72 -25.85
N LYS A 792 18.57 -16.18 -26.23
CA LYS A 792 19.89 -16.72 -25.80
C LYS A 792 20.08 -16.54 -24.29
N ILE A 793 19.70 -15.38 -23.77
CA ILE A 793 19.73 -15.08 -22.33
C ILE A 793 18.77 -16.02 -21.56
N ARG A 794 17.58 -16.28 -22.12
CA ARG A 794 16.64 -17.26 -21.57
C ARG A 794 17.29 -18.65 -21.47
N ASN A 795 17.92 -19.12 -22.55
CA ASN A 795 18.54 -20.44 -22.59
C ASN A 795 19.70 -20.58 -21.59
N SER A 796 20.45 -19.50 -21.34
CA SER A 796 21.52 -19.51 -20.34
C SER A 796 21.00 -19.59 -18.91
N ALA A 797 19.81 -19.04 -18.63
CA ALA A 797 19.19 -19.10 -17.30
C ALA A 797 18.43 -20.42 -17.05
N TRP A 798 17.68 -20.91 -18.04
CA TRP A 798 16.54 -21.81 -17.83
C TRP A 798 16.85 -23.07 -17.00
N ASP A 799 17.90 -23.80 -17.35
CA ASP A 799 18.22 -25.09 -16.71
C ASP A 799 19.21 -24.94 -15.55
N ILE A 800 20.11 -23.95 -15.58
CA ILE A 800 21.18 -23.83 -14.58
C ILE A 800 20.62 -23.41 -13.20
N VAL A 801 19.62 -22.54 -13.19
CA VAL A 801 18.98 -22.02 -11.96
C VAL A 801 18.25 -23.08 -11.17
N LYS A 802 17.72 -24.10 -11.88
CA LYS A 802 17.01 -25.24 -11.28
C LYS A 802 17.96 -26.21 -10.58
N LYS A 803 19.27 -26.16 -10.89
CA LYS A 803 20.30 -27.10 -10.43
C LYS A 803 21.18 -26.56 -9.30
N LYS A 804 21.31 -25.24 -9.17
CA LYS A 804 22.20 -24.59 -8.20
C LYS A 804 21.38 -23.80 -7.19
N LYS A 805 21.65 -24.00 -5.89
CA LYS A 805 20.86 -23.39 -4.80
C LYS A 805 21.31 -21.98 -4.46
N TYR A 806 22.61 -21.78 -4.23
CA TYR A 806 23.24 -20.53 -3.81
C TYR A 806 24.00 -19.88 -4.97
N TRP A 807 23.86 -18.57 -5.12
CA TRP A 807 24.33 -17.82 -6.29
C TRP A 807 25.14 -16.60 -5.87
N ALA A 808 26.04 -16.16 -6.76
CA ALA A 808 26.84 -14.95 -6.62
C ALA A 808 26.78 -14.12 -7.90
N VAL A 809 26.92 -12.80 -7.78
CA VAL A 809 27.17 -11.92 -8.92
C VAL A 809 28.47 -11.17 -8.69
N VAL A 810 29.35 -11.14 -9.68
CA VAL A 810 30.67 -10.51 -9.54
C VAL A 810 30.94 -9.52 -10.66
N GLY A 811 31.58 -8.39 -10.31
CA GLY A 811 31.97 -7.37 -11.26
C GLY A 811 33.11 -6.51 -10.71
N SER A 812 34.04 -6.11 -11.59
CA SER A 812 35.21 -5.31 -11.22
C SER A 812 35.09 -3.87 -11.70
N GLY A 813 35.69 -2.93 -10.97
CA GLY A 813 35.63 -1.50 -11.29
C GLY A 813 34.18 -1.00 -11.36
N PRO A 814 33.81 -0.21 -12.39
CA PRO A 814 32.43 0.26 -12.55
C PRO A 814 31.39 -0.85 -12.68
N ASN A 815 31.76 -2.04 -13.19
CA ASN A 815 30.85 -3.18 -13.30
C ASN A 815 30.47 -3.78 -11.94
N LYS A 816 31.10 -3.36 -10.84
CA LYS A 816 30.61 -3.70 -9.49
C LYS A 816 29.21 -3.14 -9.25
N VAL A 817 28.89 -1.97 -9.81
CA VAL A 817 27.54 -1.38 -9.76
C VAL A 817 26.54 -2.28 -10.47
N ALA A 818 26.89 -2.82 -11.64
CA ALA A 818 26.05 -3.77 -12.36
C ALA A 818 25.83 -5.05 -11.53
N ALA A 819 26.89 -5.59 -10.92
CA ALA A 819 26.79 -6.77 -10.07
C ALA A 819 25.86 -6.54 -8.86
N ASP A 820 25.95 -5.37 -8.22
CA ASP A 820 25.11 -5.01 -7.08
C ASP A 820 23.63 -4.90 -7.45
N GLU A 821 23.32 -4.29 -8.59
CA GLU A 821 21.94 -4.17 -9.07
C GLU A 821 21.37 -5.52 -9.55
N ILE A 822 22.14 -6.31 -10.29
CA ILE A 822 21.71 -7.65 -10.71
C ILE A 822 21.45 -8.52 -9.47
N ARG A 823 22.31 -8.47 -8.45
CA ARG A 823 22.07 -9.17 -7.17
C ARG A 823 20.74 -8.75 -6.54
N ILE A 824 20.43 -7.45 -6.50
CA ILE A 824 19.15 -6.96 -5.97
C ILE A 824 17.99 -7.57 -6.77
N LYS A 825 18.02 -7.49 -8.11
CA LYS A 825 16.94 -8.06 -8.95
C LYS A 825 16.80 -9.56 -8.76
N LEU A 826 17.89 -10.30 -8.73
CA LEU A 826 17.81 -11.74 -8.53
C LEU A 826 17.26 -12.10 -7.14
N SER A 827 17.61 -11.34 -6.11
CA SER A 827 17.08 -11.54 -4.76
C SER A 827 15.57 -11.25 -4.72
N GLU A 828 15.16 -10.14 -5.34
CA GLU A 828 13.76 -9.71 -5.50
C GLU A 828 12.93 -10.73 -6.28
N LEU A 829 13.45 -11.26 -7.39
CA LEU A 829 12.69 -12.10 -8.32
C LEU A 829 12.78 -13.60 -8.02
N CYS A 830 13.90 -14.08 -7.47
CA CYS A 830 14.16 -15.50 -7.27
C CYS A 830 14.05 -15.95 -5.81
N TYR A 831 13.87 -15.02 -4.86
CA TYR A 831 13.79 -15.28 -3.41
C TYR A 831 14.96 -16.13 -2.89
N LYS A 832 16.17 -15.75 -3.32
CA LYS A 832 17.41 -16.38 -2.91
C LYS A 832 18.29 -15.34 -2.22
N THR A 833 19.06 -15.78 -1.25
CA THR A 833 20.21 -15.03 -0.76
C THR A 833 21.30 -15.11 -1.82
N ILE A 834 21.71 -13.94 -2.31
CA ILE A 834 22.69 -13.82 -3.39
C ILE A 834 23.71 -12.78 -2.93
N SER A 835 24.98 -13.11 -3.03
CA SER A 835 26.08 -12.18 -2.73
C SER A 835 26.44 -11.33 -3.96
N SER A 836 27.21 -10.28 -3.72
CA SER A 836 27.79 -9.44 -4.77
C SER A 836 29.19 -9.01 -4.41
N ASP A 837 30.18 -9.39 -5.22
CA ASP A 837 31.60 -9.15 -4.93
C ASP A 837 32.36 -8.57 -6.12
N THR A 838 33.59 -8.14 -5.87
CA THR A 838 34.57 -7.96 -6.96
C THR A 838 35.03 -9.34 -7.44
N VAL A 839 35.33 -9.47 -8.74
CA VAL A 839 35.67 -10.78 -9.34
C VAL A 839 36.81 -11.47 -8.59
N GLU A 840 37.87 -10.72 -8.30
CA GLU A 840 39.05 -11.24 -7.61
C GLU A 840 38.78 -11.66 -6.16
N ASN A 841 37.89 -10.95 -5.43
CA ASN A 841 37.64 -11.28 -4.02
C ASN A 841 36.90 -12.62 -3.85
N LYS A 842 36.17 -13.06 -4.88
CA LYS A 842 35.37 -14.29 -4.81
C LYS A 842 36.21 -15.54 -4.50
N LYS A 843 37.43 -15.64 -5.04
CA LYS A 843 38.37 -16.74 -4.73
C LYS A 843 38.96 -16.66 -3.32
N HIS A 844 38.91 -15.51 -2.66
CA HIS A 844 39.49 -15.29 -1.33
C HIS A 844 38.50 -15.51 -0.17
N ILE A 845 37.19 -15.51 -0.44
CA ILE A 845 36.17 -15.49 0.62
C ILE A 845 35.35 -16.79 0.63
N ASP A 846 34.63 -17.10 -0.44
CA ASP A 846 33.48 -18.02 -0.38
C ASP A 846 33.20 -18.74 -1.72
N LEU A 847 34.24 -18.99 -2.52
CA LEU A 847 34.13 -19.64 -3.82
C LEU A 847 33.32 -20.96 -3.80
N SER A 848 33.44 -21.76 -2.73
CA SER A 848 32.76 -23.06 -2.62
C SER A 848 31.31 -22.96 -2.10
N ALA A 849 30.91 -21.84 -1.51
CA ALA A 849 29.59 -21.67 -0.92
C ALA A 849 28.50 -21.35 -1.96
N GLU A 850 28.89 -20.78 -3.11
CA GLU A 850 27.98 -20.19 -4.09
C GLU A 850 28.25 -20.77 -5.49
N PRO A 851 27.71 -21.98 -5.77
CA PRO A 851 28.07 -22.77 -6.94
C PRO A 851 27.44 -22.30 -8.26
N LEU A 852 26.86 -21.10 -8.32
CA LEU A 852 26.46 -20.42 -9.56
C LEU A 852 26.97 -18.97 -9.49
N ILE A 853 27.82 -18.57 -10.42
CA ILE A 853 28.47 -17.27 -10.45
C ILE A 853 28.16 -16.58 -11.77
N ILE A 854 27.57 -15.39 -11.70
CA ILE A 854 27.33 -14.51 -12.84
C ILE A 854 28.44 -13.46 -12.87
N VAL A 855 29.17 -13.35 -13.98
CA VAL A 855 30.34 -12.47 -14.12
C VAL A 855 30.03 -11.33 -15.08
N CYS A 856 30.08 -10.09 -14.59
CA CYS A 856 29.93 -8.86 -15.38
C CYS A 856 31.27 -8.41 -15.98
N ALA A 857 31.66 -9.00 -17.11
CA ALA A 857 32.98 -8.79 -17.73
C ALA A 857 32.97 -7.70 -18.82
N ALA A 858 31.85 -7.47 -19.50
CA ALA A 858 31.75 -6.58 -20.67
C ALA A 858 32.17 -5.13 -20.37
N GLY A 859 32.91 -4.51 -21.30
CA GLY A 859 33.42 -3.14 -21.20
C GLY A 859 34.60 -2.92 -20.25
N ASN A 860 35.19 -3.99 -19.71
CA ASN A 860 36.45 -3.89 -18.96
C ASN A 860 37.66 -3.72 -19.90
N PRO A 861 38.72 -3.04 -19.46
CA PRO A 861 39.98 -2.97 -20.21
C PRO A 861 40.60 -4.35 -20.42
N GLY A 862 41.29 -4.55 -21.55
CA GLY A 862 41.91 -5.83 -21.93
C GLY A 862 42.71 -6.55 -20.83
N PRO A 863 43.60 -5.87 -20.08
CA PRO A 863 44.32 -6.48 -18.95
C PRO A 863 43.40 -7.00 -17.85
N VAL A 864 42.35 -6.25 -17.51
CA VAL A 864 41.36 -6.65 -16.50
C VAL A 864 40.55 -7.85 -16.98
N VAL A 865 40.19 -7.90 -18.26
CA VAL A 865 39.50 -9.07 -18.86
C VAL A 865 40.38 -10.32 -18.78
N GLU A 866 41.70 -10.20 -19.00
CA GLU A 866 42.61 -11.34 -18.88
C GLU A 866 42.60 -11.95 -17.46
N ASP A 867 42.55 -11.11 -16.44
CA ASP A 867 42.46 -11.56 -15.06
C ASP A 867 41.09 -12.17 -14.74
N ILE A 868 40.00 -11.59 -15.26
CA ILE A 868 38.65 -12.16 -15.14
C ILE A 868 38.56 -13.54 -15.82
N VAL A 869 39.21 -13.74 -16.98
CA VAL A 869 39.28 -15.06 -17.65
C VAL A 869 39.97 -16.09 -16.74
N LYS A 870 41.08 -15.72 -16.09
CA LYS A 870 41.78 -16.60 -15.15
C LYS A 870 40.88 -16.95 -13.96
N ASP A 871 40.20 -15.97 -13.37
CA ASP A 871 39.31 -16.19 -12.23
C ASP A 871 38.09 -17.03 -12.61
N ALA A 872 37.47 -16.81 -13.78
CA ALA A 872 36.37 -17.63 -14.29
C ALA A 872 36.79 -19.11 -14.48
N ALA A 873 38.01 -19.36 -14.96
CA ALA A 873 38.55 -20.72 -15.06
C ALA A 873 38.74 -21.37 -13.68
N ILE A 874 39.19 -20.60 -12.67
CA ILE A 874 39.26 -21.07 -11.28
C ILE A 874 37.86 -21.43 -10.77
N PHE A 875 36.87 -20.58 -11.01
CA PHE A 875 35.49 -20.85 -10.59
C PHE A 875 34.98 -22.16 -11.18
N LYS A 876 35.20 -22.37 -12.48
CA LYS A 876 34.82 -23.60 -13.18
C LYS A 876 35.54 -24.82 -12.63
N ALA A 877 36.84 -24.72 -12.34
CA ALA A 877 37.64 -25.81 -11.75
C ALA A 877 37.11 -26.25 -10.38
N HIS A 878 36.48 -25.35 -9.64
CA HIS A 878 35.81 -25.62 -8.36
C HIS A 878 34.33 -26.01 -8.51
N SER A 879 33.91 -26.51 -9.68
CA SER A 879 32.55 -27.01 -9.97
C SER A 879 31.43 -25.97 -9.86
N ALA A 880 31.76 -24.67 -9.94
CA ALA A 880 30.76 -23.63 -10.09
C ALA A 880 30.15 -23.69 -11.50
N GLY A 881 28.86 -23.35 -11.59
CA GLY A 881 28.24 -22.93 -12.83
C GLY A 881 28.64 -21.48 -13.10
N VAL A 882 29.23 -21.18 -14.26
CA VAL A 882 29.74 -19.84 -14.58
C VAL A 882 28.99 -19.28 -15.77
N VAL A 883 28.31 -18.16 -15.57
CA VAL A 883 27.65 -17.40 -16.65
C VAL A 883 28.39 -16.08 -16.80
N VAL A 884 28.90 -15.79 -17.98
CA VAL A 884 29.69 -14.57 -18.23
C VAL A 884 28.91 -13.65 -19.16
N ILE A 885 28.77 -12.38 -18.77
CA ILE A 885 28.33 -11.31 -19.67
C ILE A 885 29.59 -10.64 -20.20
N ALA A 886 29.85 -10.76 -21.50
CA ALA A 886 31.09 -10.33 -22.14
C ALA A 886 30.80 -9.53 -23.41
N ASP A 887 31.78 -8.75 -23.87
CA ASP A 887 31.68 -8.02 -25.13
C ASP A 887 31.53 -9.01 -26.31
N GLU A 888 30.74 -8.63 -27.31
CA GLU A 888 30.65 -9.36 -28.57
C GLU A 888 32.03 -9.62 -29.18
N GLY A 889 32.30 -10.88 -29.54
CA GLY A 889 33.58 -11.31 -30.09
C GLY A 889 34.62 -11.75 -29.04
N GLU A 890 34.32 -11.62 -27.74
CA GLU A 890 35.18 -12.16 -26.68
C GLU A 890 34.98 -13.68 -26.53
N THR A 891 35.92 -14.45 -27.07
CA THR A 891 35.85 -15.92 -27.16
C THR A 891 36.64 -16.64 -26.06
N ARG A 892 37.43 -15.91 -25.25
CA ARG A 892 38.28 -16.53 -24.21
C ARG A 892 37.47 -17.21 -23.09
N PHE A 893 36.16 -16.94 -22.98
CA PHE A 893 35.27 -17.56 -22.01
C PHE A 893 34.58 -18.84 -22.51
N ASP A 894 34.59 -19.13 -23.81
CA ASP A 894 33.73 -20.16 -24.43
C ASP A 894 33.97 -21.56 -23.85
N ASP A 895 35.23 -21.91 -23.55
CA ASP A 895 35.62 -23.22 -23.02
C ASP A 895 35.63 -23.30 -21.47
N ILE A 896 35.47 -22.16 -20.79
CA ILE A 896 35.61 -22.06 -19.32
C ILE A 896 34.33 -21.60 -18.61
N ALA A 897 33.30 -21.16 -19.36
CA ALA A 897 31.99 -20.80 -18.84
C ALA A 897 30.91 -21.82 -19.27
N ASP A 898 29.86 -21.97 -18.48
CA ASP A 898 28.66 -22.73 -18.88
C ASP A 898 27.82 -21.97 -19.91
N SER A 899 27.91 -20.64 -19.90
CA SER A 899 27.29 -19.79 -20.90
C SER A 899 28.00 -18.44 -20.98
N VAL A 900 28.15 -17.94 -22.20
CA VAL A 900 28.59 -16.57 -22.48
C VAL A 900 27.42 -15.79 -23.09
N ILE A 901 27.11 -14.63 -22.53
CA ILE A 901 26.08 -13.70 -23.01
C ILE A 901 26.83 -12.56 -23.70
N PRO A 902 26.81 -12.48 -25.04
CA PRO A 902 27.49 -11.44 -25.77
C PRO A 902 26.66 -10.16 -25.75
N VAL A 903 27.25 -9.03 -25.35
CA VAL A 903 26.62 -7.70 -25.41
C VAL A 903 27.49 -6.75 -26.25
N PRO A 904 26.92 -5.68 -26.83
CA PRO A 904 27.70 -4.73 -27.63
C PRO A 904 28.85 -4.12 -26.85
N GLY A 905 30.05 -4.14 -27.46
CA GLY A 905 31.25 -3.56 -26.87
C GLY A 905 31.06 -2.06 -26.57
N SER A 906 31.29 -1.66 -25.33
CA SER A 906 31.08 -0.28 -24.89
C SER A 906 31.93 0.09 -23.68
N THR A 907 32.18 1.39 -23.51
CA THR A 907 32.86 1.94 -22.33
C THR A 907 31.83 2.43 -21.31
N TYR A 908 32.25 2.57 -20.06
CA TYR A 908 31.48 3.27 -19.03
C TYR A 908 31.01 4.65 -19.50
N PRO A 909 29.72 5.05 -19.32
CA PRO A 909 28.61 4.39 -18.59
C PRO A 909 28.02 3.14 -19.24
N ALA A 910 28.04 3.09 -20.56
CA ALA A 910 27.21 2.19 -21.36
C ALA A 910 27.43 0.72 -20.96
N SER A 911 28.66 0.33 -20.64
CA SER A 911 28.97 -1.03 -20.18
C SER A 911 28.20 -1.44 -18.92
N VAL A 912 28.01 -0.54 -17.94
CA VAL A 912 27.25 -0.81 -16.71
C VAL A 912 25.77 -1.03 -17.04
N VAL A 913 25.23 -0.20 -17.93
CA VAL A 913 23.84 -0.32 -18.41
C VAL A 913 23.62 -1.65 -19.12
N LEU A 914 24.50 -2.04 -20.05
CA LEU A 914 24.34 -3.27 -20.84
C LEU A 914 24.54 -4.54 -20.00
N ASN A 915 25.54 -4.58 -19.11
CA ASN A 915 25.70 -5.70 -18.17
C ASN A 915 24.45 -5.86 -17.30
N THR A 916 23.93 -4.76 -16.77
CA THR A 916 22.74 -4.77 -15.91
C THR A 916 21.50 -5.23 -16.68
N LEU A 917 21.30 -4.74 -17.91
CA LEU A 917 20.17 -5.13 -18.78
C LEU A 917 20.18 -6.63 -19.10
N ALA A 918 21.34 -7.17 -19.49
CA ALA A 918 21.48 -8.60 -19.71
C ALA A 918 21.16 -9.40 -18.42
N GLY A 919 21.64 -8.94 -17.26
CA GLY A 919 21.35 -9.55 -15.97
C GLY A 919 19.88 -9.43 -15.53
N HIS A 920 19.20 -8.32 -15.84
CA HIS A 920 17.76 -8.14 -15.59
C HIS A 920 16.93 -9.13 -16.42
N ILE A 921 17.22 -9.25 -17.72
CA ILE A 921 16.57 -10.24 -18.60
C ILE A 921 16.84 -11.66 -18.11
N TRP A 922 18.09 -11.95 -17.73
CA TRP A 922 18.47 -13.26 -17.16
C TRP A 922 17.69 -13.56 -15.88
N GLY A 923 17.59 -12.58 -14.97
CA GLY A 923 16.85 -12.71 -13.71
C GLY A 923 15.35 -12.93 -13.90
N TYR A 924 14.75 -12.26 -14.88
CA TYR A 924 13.35 -12.50 -15.25
C TYR A 924 13.13 -13.96 -15.68
N TYR A 925 13.97 -14.48 -16.58
CA TYR A 925 13.85 -15.86 -17.04
C TYR A 925 14.23 -16.89 -15.97
N ALA A 926 15.17 -16.56 -15.08
CA ALA A 926 15.47 -17.36 -13.90
C ALA A 926 14.24 -17.53 -13.00
N ALA A 927 13.54 -16.44 -12.70
CA ALA A 927 12.31 -16.46 -11.92
C ALA A 927 11.18 -17.24 -12.63
N CYS A 928 11.00 -17.03 -13.93
CA CYS A 928 10.03 -17.79 -14.73
C CYS A 928 10.32 -19.30 -14.68
N SER A 929 11.58 -19.69 -14.82
CA SER A 929 11.98 -21.10 -14.79
C SER A 929 11.70 -21.73 -13.42
N ILE A 930 12.01 -21.04 -12.32
CA ILE A 930 11.70 -21.52 -10.97
C ILE A 930 10.18 -21.60 -10.74
N ASN A 931 9.42 -20.61 -11.21
CA ASN A 931 7.96 -20.62 -11.10
C ASN A 931 7.32 -21.79 -11.88
N GLU A 932 7.89 -22.19 -13.01
CA GLU A 932 7.44 -23.36 -13.78
C GLU A 932 7.51 -24.66 -12.97
N ASP A 933 8.51 -24.80 -12.09
CA ASP A 933 8.58 -25.93 -11.15
C ASP A 933 7.48 -25.84 -10.08
N GLY A 934 7.12 -24.63 -9.62
CA GLY A 934 5.96 -24.43 -8.74
C GLY A 934 4.62 -24.77 -9.42
N ASP A 935 4.44 -24.35 -10.68
CA ASP A 935 3.26 -24.65 -11.50
C ASP A 935 3.10 -26.18 -11.71
N PHE A 936 4.20 -26.93 -11.80
CA PHE A 936 4.18 -28.40 -11.84
C PHE A 936 3.51 -29.02 -10.60
N PHE A 937 3.85 -28.56 -9.39
CA PHE A 937 3.21 -29.03 -8.15
C PHE A 937 1.76 -28.53 -8.03
N ARG A 938 1.49 -27.26 -8.39
CA ARG A 938 0.14 -26.65 -8.33
C ARG A 938 -0.85 -27.39 -9.22
N SER A 939 -0.45 -27.73 -10.46
CA SER A 939 -1.29 -28.50 -11.38
C SER A 939 -1.66 -29.87 -10.82
N PHE A 940 -0.72 -30.55 -10.15
CA PHE A 940 -0.98 -31.82 -9.48
C PHE A 940 -1.89 -31.66 -8.28
N ARG A 941 -1.59 -30.72 -7.37
CA ARG A 941 -2.41 -30.44 -6.18
C ARG A 941 -3.86 -30.13 -6.55
N ASN A 942 -4.10 -29.29 -7.55
CA ASN A 942 -5.46 -28.98 -8.02
C ASN A 942 -6.22 -30.21 -8.53
N LYS A 943 -5.55 -31.10 -9.28
CA LYS A 943 -6.16 -32.35 -9.75
C LYS A 943 -6.43 -33.31 -8.58
N LEU A 944 -5.51 -33.36 -7.61
CA LEU A 944 -5.65 -34.14 -6.38
C LEU A 944 -6.87 -33.69 -5.56
N SER A 945 -6.98 -32.38 -5.27
CA SER A 945 -8.11 -31.83 -4.49
C SER A 945 -9.46 -32.05 -5.18
N ARG A 946 -9.54 -31.87 -6.51
CA ARG A 946 -10.77 -32.18 -7.27
C ARG A 946 -11.16 -33.65 -7.13
N LYS A 947 -10.19 -34.55 -7.30
CA LYS A 947 -10.41 -35.99 -7.17
C LYS A 947 -10.81 -36.38 -5.75
N MET A 948 -10.23 -35.73 -4.73
CA MET A 948 -10.61 -35.95 -3.33
C MET A 948 -12.04 -35.49 -3.05
N SER A 949 -12.45 -34.31 -3.52
CA SER A 949 -13.83 -33.82 -3.36
C SER A 949 -14.86 -34.72 -4.05
N GLU A 950 -14.51 -35.34 -5.19
CA GLU A 950 -15.34 -36.38 -5.83
C GLU A 950 -15.51 -37.64 -4.97
N LEU A 951 -14.46 -38.04 -4.25
CA LEU A 951 -14.46 -39.23 -3.39
C LEU A 951 -15.14 -38.96 -2.03
N GLU A 952 -15.06 -37.74 -1.51
CA GLU A 952 -15.75 -37.33 -0.28
C GLU A 952 -17.28 -37.39 -0.41
N LYS A 953 -17.81 -37.11 -1.60
CA LYS A 953 -19.25 -37.26 -1.90
C LYS A 953 -19.75 -38.70 -1.81
N LYS A 954 -18.85 -39.69 -1.73
CA LYS A 954 -19.19 -41.13 -1.64
C LYS A 954 -19.12 -41.69 -0.22
N ASP A 955 -18.66 -40.90 0.76
CA ASP A 955 -18.48 -41.31 2.18
C ASP A 955 -17.50 -42.49 2.40
N ASP A 956 -16.58 -42.70 1.44
CA ASP A 956 -15.60 -43.80 1.46
C ASP A 956 -14.57 -43.66 2.60
N LEU A 957 -14.14 -44.78 3.21
CA LEU A 957 -13.06 -44.82 4.20
C LEU A 957 -11.69 -44.49 3.56
N ILE A 958 -10.72 -44.00 4.34
CA ILE A 958 -9.38 -43.60 3.84
C ILE A 958 -8.72 -44.70 2.98
N PHE A 959 -8.85 -45.98 3.39
CA PHE A 959 -8.32 -47.12 2.66
C PHE A 959 -8.99 -47.34 1.29
N GLU A 960 -10.30 -47.08 1.19
CA GLU A 960 -11.07 -47.21 -0.06
C GLU A 960 -10.73 -46.05 -1.01
N ARG A 961 -10.53 -44.84 -0.47
CA ARG A 961 -10.06 -43.68 -1.24
C ARG A 961 -8.67 -43.94 -1.82
N MET A 962 -7.75 -44.48 -1.03
CA MET A 962 -6.41 -44.84 -1.49
C MET A 962 -6.45 -45.95 -2.54
N ALA A 963 -7.42 -46.87 -2.51
CA ALA A 963 -7.57 -47.92 -3.51
C ALA A 963 -8.23 -47.47 -4.84
N ASP A 964 -8.67 -46.21 -4.97
CA ASP A 964 -9.30 -45.69 -6.19
C ASP A 964 -8.31 -45.71 -7.37
N ALA A 965 -8.70 -46.40 -8.44
CA ALA A 965 -7.86 -46.56 -9.64
C ALA A 965 -7.52 -45.24 -10.33
N GLY A 966 -8.41 -44.24 -10.25
CA GLY A 966 -8.20 -42.91 -10.81
C GLY A 966 -7.17 -42.10 -10.02
N LEU A 967 -7.25 -42.14 -8.69
CA LEU A 967 -6.28 -41.53 -7.78
C LEU A 967 -4.89 -42.18 -7.94
N HIS A 968 -4.82 -43.52 -7.97
CA HIS A 968 -3.58 -44.26 -8.20
C HIS A 968 -2.88 -43.85 -9.50
N LYS A 969 -3.62 -43.78 -10.61
CA LYS A 969 -3.07 -43.37 -11.91
C LYS A 969 -2.51 -41.94 -11.85
N LEU A 970 -3.27 -41.02 -11.25
CA LEU A 970 -2.87 -39.61 -11.09
C LEU A 970 -1.57 -39.47 -10.27
N VAL A 971 -1.44 -40.23 -9.18
CA VAL A 971 -0.26 -40.22 -8.30
C VAL A 971 0.96 -40.86 -8.99
N GLU A 972 0.80 -41.96 -9.72
CA GLU A 972 1.91 -42.60 -10.44
C GLU A 972 2.46 -41.74 -11.59
N GLU A 973 1.57 -41.13 -12.39
CA GLU A 973 1.96 -40.21 -13.46
C GLU A 973 2.81 -39.05 -12.92
N PHE A 974 2.34 -38.42 -11.83
CA PHE A 974 3.09 -37.37 -11.17
C PHE A 974 4.40 -37.86 -10.56
N SER A 975 4.39 -39.01 -9.87
CA SER A 975 5.58 -39.61 -9.26
C SER A 975 6.67 -39.91 -10.29
N SER A 976 6.30 -40.37 -11.49
CA SER A 976 7.22 -40.60 -12.60
C SER A 976 7.83 -39.29 -13.12
N ALA A 977 7.00 -38.27 -13.36
CA ALA A 977 7.44 -36.95 -13.80
C ALA A 977 8.35 -36.26 -12.76
N PHE A 978 7.97 -36.32 -11.48
CA PHE A 978 8.73 -35.76 -10.37
C PHE A 978 10.11 -36.43 -10.25
N ARG A 979 10.18 -37.77 -10.30
CA ARG A 979 11.43 -38.52 -10.29
C ARG A 979 12.34 -38.14 -11.46
N SER A 980 11.78 -38.00 -12.67
CA SER A 980 12.54 -37.59 -13.86
C SER A 980 13.17 -36.20 -13.70
N ARG A 981 12.39 -35.20 -13.25
CA ARG A 981 12.90 -33.84 -12.98
C ARG A 981 13.96 -33.83 -11.88
N ARG A 982 13.72 -34.52 -10.77
CA ARG A 982 14.67 -34.61 -9.65
C ARG A 982 16.00 -35.24 -10.08
N ASN A 983 15.97 -36.29 -10.90
CA ASN A 983 17.20 -36.94 -11.40
C ASN A 983 18.03 -36.05 -12.34
N ARG A 984 17.42 -35.03 -12.95
CA ARG A 984 18.14 -33.98 -13.70
C ARG A 984 18.74 -32.89 -12.79
N GLY A 985 18.57 -33.01 -11.47
CA GLY A 985 19.01 -32.05 -10.47
C GLY A 985 18.08 -30.86 -10.29
N PHE A 986 16.82 -30.93 -10.77
CA PHE A 986 15.86 -29.84 -10.59
C PHE A 986 15.38 -29.73 -9.14
N PHE A 987 14.64 -28.67 -8.84
CA PHE A 987 14.13 -28.35 -7.49
C PHE A 987 15.20 -27.94 -6.47
N SER A 988 16.35 -27.40 -6.91
CA SER A 988 17.39 -26.87 -5.99
C SER A 988 16.89 -25.77 -5.05
N SER A 989 15.82 -25.08 -5.43
CA SER A 989 15.17 -24.04 -4.64
C SER A 989 14.26 -24.58 -3.53
N MET A 990 13.87 -25.85 -3.57
CA MET A 990 13.11 -26.48 -2.49
C MET A 990 14.01 -26.81 -1.28
N SER A 991 13.39 -26.91 -0.12
CA SER A 991 14.01 -27.49 1.07
C SER A 991 14.26 -28.99 0.87
N ASN A 992 15.33 -29.49 1.50
CA ASN A 992 15.65 -30.91 1.48
C ASN A 992 14.51 -31.74 2.09
N ASP A 993 13.90 -31.21 3.16
CA ASP A 993 12.72 -31.80 3.82
C ASP A 993 11.53 -31.93 2.86
N ALA A 994 11.13 -30.85 2.18
CA ALA A 994 9.99 -30.92 1.26
C ALA A 994 10.23 -31.95 0.14
N THR A 995 11.46 -32.04 -0.36
CA THR A 995 11.84 -32.99 -1.40
C THR A 995 11.81 -34.43 -0.91
N SER A 996 12.34 -34.71 0.30
CA SER A 996 12.30 -36.04 0.91
C SER A 996 10.88 -36.46 1.28
N ASP A 997 10.13 -35.56 1.89
CA ASP A 997 8.79 -35.82 2.43
C ASP A 997 7.82 -36.13 1.27
N ILE A 998 7.83 -35.34 0.19
CA ILE A 998 7.03 -35.62 -1.02
C ILE A 998 7.42 -36.98 -1.63
N THR A 999 8.72 -37.31 -1.67
CA THR A 999 9.18 -38.60 -2.21
C THR A 999 8.59 -39.79 -1.43
N LEU A 1000 8.56 -39.70 -0.10
CA LEU A 1000 8.02 -40.74 0.78
C LEU A 1000 6.49 -40.78 0.72
N LEU A 1001 5.83 -39.63 0.84
CA LEU A 1001 4.37 -39.51 0.80
C LEU A 1001 3.78 -40.04 -0.50
N LEU A 1002 4.42 -39.81 -1.65
CA LEU A 1002 3.98 -40.40 -2.92
C LEU A 1002 4.03 -41.94 -2.93
N LYS A 1003 4.95 -42.56 -2.16
CA LYS A 1003 5.00 -44.03 -2.04
C LYS A 1003 3.91 -44.55 -1.11
N TYR A 1004 3.64 -43.86 0.00
CA TYR A 1004 2.55 -44.19 0.92
C TYR A 1004 1.19 -44.05 0.22
N VAL A 1005 0.93 -42.93 -0.45
CA VAL A 1005 -0.31 -42.67 -1.18
C VAL A 1005 -0.54 -43.68 -2.31
N ALA A 1006 0.53 -44.13 -2.98
CA ALA A 1006 0.44 -45.18 -4.01
C ALA A 1006 0.32 -46.61 -3.46
N GLY A 1007 0.24 -46.80 -2.13
CA GLY A 1007 0.13 -48.11 -1.49
C GLY A 1007 1.39 -48.98 -1.60
N LYS A 1008 2.58 -48.38 -1.84
CA LYS A 1008 3.85 -49.12 -2.00
C LYS A 1008 4.58 -49.37 -0.68
N LEU A 1009 4.16 -48.71 0.40
CA LEU A 1009 4.73 -48.82 1.74
C LEU A 1009 3.60 -49.05 2.76
N PRO A 1010 3.86 -49.76 3.88
CA PRO A 1010 2.90 -49.94 4.98
C PRO A 1010 2.49 -48.62 5.63
N LEU A 1011 1.22 -48.46 6.02
CA LEU A 1011 0.73 -47.21 6.64
C LEU A 1011 1.24 -47.02 8.07
N GLU A 1012 1.60 -48.11 8.74
CA GLU A 1012 2.17 -48.11 10.08
C GLU A 1012 3.53 -47.40 10.10
N ASP A 1013 4.33 -47.56 9.04
CA ASP A 1013 5.64 -46.92 8.90
C ASP A 1013 5.49 -45.40 8.72
N PHE A 1014 4.46 -44.95 8.00
CA PHE A 1014 4.12 -43.53 7.93
C PHE A 1014 3.83 -42.96 9.33
N TRP A 1015 3.23 -43.74 10.21
CA TRP A 1015 2.90 -43.27 11.55
C TRP A 1015 4.11 -43.05 12.46
N GLU A 1016 5.21 -43.76 12.22
CA GLU A 1016 6.45 -43.54 12.94
C GLU A 1016 7.33 -42.48 12.25
N GLU A 1017 7.48 -42.53 10.92
CA GLU A 1017 8.36 -41.62 10.17
C GLU A 1017 7.92 -40.15 10.25
N PHE A 1018 6.61 -39.88 10.32
CA PHE A 1018 6.07 -38.51 10.39
C PHE A 1018 5.66 -38.07 11.81
N LYS A 1019 5.97 -38.84 12.86
CA LYS A 1019 5.45 -38.64 14.21
C LYS A 1019 5.59 -37.20 14.76
N GLU A 1020 6.74 -36.56 14.54
CA GLU A 1020 7.02 -35.19 15.02
C GLU A 1020 6.51 -34.09 14.07
N LYS A 1021 6.29 -34.42 12.79
CA LYS A 1021 5.84 -33.48 11.74
C LYS A 1021 4.33 -33.60 11.44
N ARG A 1022 3.62 -34.53 12.08
CA ARG A 1022 2.25 -34.92 11.74
C ARG A 1022 1.24 -33.84 12.13
N THR A 1023 0.55 -33.28 11.14
CA THR A 1023 -0.67 -32.46 11.34
C THR A 1023 -1.96 -33.24 11.03
N SER A 1024 -1.89 -34.35 10.28
CA SER A 1024 -3.00 -35.26 9.99
C SER A 1024 -2.54 -36.73 9.98
N SER A 1025 -3.41 -37.66 10.40
CA SER A 1025 -3.18 -39.11 10.33
C SER A 1025 -3.26 -39.69 8.91
N SER A 1026 -3.66 -38.89 7.93
CA SER A 1026 -3.78 -39.24 6.52
C SER A 1026 -2.53 -38.86 5.72
N PRO A 1027 -1.87 -39.80 5.01
CA PRO A 1027 -0.79 -39.47 4.09
C PRO A 1027 -1.21 -38.55 2.93
N LEU A 1028 -2.49 -38.57 2.54
CA LEU A 1028 -3.03 -37.69 1.49
C LEU A 1028 -3.04 -36.24 1.95
N ASP A 1029 -3.46 -35.99 3.18
CA ASP A 1029 -3.53 -34.65 3.76
C ASP A 1029 -2.11 -34.11 3.99
N MET A 1030 -1.21 -34.96 4.51
CA MET A 1030 0.21 -34.61 4.63
C MET A 1030 0.84 -34.32 3.26
N LEU A 1031 0.48 -35.08 2.22
CA LEU A 1031 0.91 -34.79 0.85
C LEU A 1031 0.41 -33.42 0.38
N ASP A 1032 -0.86 -33.08 0.62
CA ASP A 1032 -1.40 -31.75 0.28
C ASP A 1032 -0.65 -30.62 0.98
N VAL A 1033 -0.37 -30.76 2.29
CA VAL A 1033 0.42 -29.80 3.07
C VAL A 1033 1.83 -29.64 2.51
N CYS A 1034 2.53 -30.75 2.23
CA CYS A 1034 3.88 -30.72 1.67
C CYS A 1034 3.91 -30.13 0.24
N LEU A 1035 2.90 -30.43 -0.58
CA LEU A 1035 2.73 -29.80 -1.90
C LEU A 1035 2.51 -28.30 -1.78
N GLY A 1036 1.69 -27.85 -0.80
CA GLY A 1036 1.52 -26.44 -0.48
C GLY A 1036 2.85 -25.76 -0.15
N ARG A 1037 3.66 -26.36 0.74
CA ARG A 1037 5.00 -25.86 1.06
C ARG A 1037 5.92 -25.79 -0.16
N ALA A 1038 5.91 -26.80 -1.02
CA ALA A 1038 6.72 -26.80 -2.24
C ALA A 1038 6.32 -25.70 -3.23
N ILE A 1039 5.00 -25.49 -3.41
CA ILE A 1039 4.46 -24.42 -4.24
C ILE A 1039 4.90 -23.06 -3.69
N ASP A 1040 4.85 -22.89 -2.36
CA ASP A 1040 5.27 -21.66 -1.70
C ASP A 1040 6.76 -21.36 -1.87
N GLU A 1041 7.62 -22.38 -1.77
CA GLU A 1041 9.08 -22.26 -1.95
C GLU A 1041 9.47 -21.98 -3.42
N LEU A 1042 8.63 -22.36 -4.40
CA LEU A 1042 8.91 -22.28 -5.84
C LEU A 1042 8.14 -21.19 -6.60
N SER A 1043 7.01 -20.71 -6.08
CA SER A 1043 6.24 -19.66 -6.76
C SER A 1043 7.04 -18.36 -6.85
N ARG A 1044 7.07 -17.73 -8.03
CA ARG A 1044 7.68 -16.41 -8.24
C ARG A 1044 6.63 -15.46 -8.82
N PRO A 1045 5.92 -14.70 -7.98
CA PRO A 1045 5.02 -13.67 -8.46
C PRO A 1045 5.83 -12.44 -8.89
N ILE A 1046 6.24 -12.44 -10.17
CA ILE A 1046 7.23 -11.52 -10.75
C ILE A 1046 6.89 -10.05 -10.51
N ASP A 1047 5.63 -9.65 -10.66
CA ASP A 1047 5.20 -8.26 -10.44
C ASP A 1047 4.81 -7.95 -8.98
N ALA A 1048 4.48 -8.98 -8.19
CA ALA A 1048 3.93 -8.81 -6.84
C ALA A 1048 4.99 -8.74 -5.74
N ILE A 1049 6.08 -9.50 -5.91
CA ILE A 1049 7.20 -9.66 -4.96
C ILE A 1049 6.71 -9.85 -3.50
N ARG A 1050 6.53 -11.11 -3.09
CA ARG A 1050 5.94 -11.62 -1.83
C ARG A 1050 6.43 -10.97 -0.52
N HIS A 1051 7.60 -10.32 -0.53
CA HIS A 1051 8.27 -9.83 0.68
C HIS A 1051 8.81 -8.39 0.58
N GLN A 1052 8.40 -7.59 -0.40
CA GLN A 1052 8.84 -6.19 -0.48
C GLN A 1052 7.81 -5.19 0.05
N ALA A 1053 8.12 -4.62 1.20
CA ALA A 1053 7.46 -3.45 1.78
C ALA A 1053 7.92 -2.14 1.10
N LYS A 1054 7.91 -2.05 -0.25
CA LYS A 1054 8.29 -0.78 -0.95
C LYS A 1054 7.29 0.35 -0.70
N THR A 1055 6.10 0.01 -0.22
CA THR A 1055 4.95 0.91 0.00
C THR A 1055 4.00 0.42 1.10
N VAL A 1056 4.22 -0.79 1.64
CA VAL A 1056 3.68 -1.09 2.97
C VAL A 1056 4.58 -0.33 3.93
N THR A 1057 4.25 0.93 4.14
CA THR A 1057 4.51 1.62 5.39
C THR A 1057 3.78 0.81 6.47
N VAL A 1058 4.31 -0.37 6.80
CA VAL A 1058 4.27 -0.86 8.17
C VAL A 1058 5.00 0.26 8.86
N GLY A 1059 4.24 1.21 9.42
CA GLY A 1059 4.82 2.34 10.07
C GLY A 1059 5.75 1.75 11.11
N THR A 1060 7.06 1.76 10.87
CA THR A 1060 7.99 1.69 11.98
C THR A 1060 7.84 3.05 12.63
N SER A 1061 6.78 3.20 13.41
CA SER A 1061 6.59 4.19 14.45
C SER A 1061 7.68 3.90 15.49
N ARG A 1062 8.94 4.08 15.12
CA ARG A 1062 10.02 4.32 16.08
C ARG A 1062 9.87 5.76 16.57
N LYS A 1063 8.78 6.00 17.28
CA LYS A 1063 8.79 6.90 18.42
C LYS A 1063 8.59 5.98 19.62
N GLY A 1064 9.69 5.41 20.12
CA GLY A 1064 9.69 4.99 21.50
C GLY A 1064 9.46 6.27 22.31
N GLU A 1065 8.26 6.44 22.87
CA GLU A 1065 8.08 7.45 23.91
C GLU A 1065 9.08 7.13 25.00
N ILE A 1066 10.02 8.03 25.23
CA ILE A 1066 10.96 7.92 26.35
C ILE A 1066 10.08 7.99 27.62
N PRO A 1067 10.04 6.96 28.46
CA PRO A 1067 9.25 7.00 29.69
C PRO A 1067 9.73 8.14 30.58
N ARG A 1068 8.85 9.11 30.84
CA ARG A 1068 9.13 10.31 31.66
C ARG A 1068 8.42 10.21 33.00
N GLY A 1069 8.94 10.91 34.00
CA GLY A 1069 8.28 11.09 35.30
C GLY A 1069 9.25 11.01 36.48
N ILE A 1070 8.73 11.30 37.68
CA ILE A 1070 9.54 11.58 38.88
C ILE A 1070 10.57 10.48 39.22
N LEU A 1071 10.21 9.20 39.04
CA LEU A 1071 11.13 8.09 39.31
C LEU A 1071 12.09 7.85 38.14
N PHE A 1072 11.62 7.91 36.90
CA PHE A 1072 12.46 7.71 35.71
C PHE A 1072 13.47 8.85 35.51
N ASP A 1073 13.08 10.09 35.78
CA ASP A 1073 13.94 11.27 35.74
C ASP A 1073 15.05 11.16 36.81
N LEU A 1074 14.72 10.63 37.99
CA LEU A 1074 15.70 10.39 39.05
C LEU A 1074 16.68 9.26 38.67
N LEU A 1075 16.20 8.17 38.06
CA LEU A 1075 17.06 7.09 37.57
C LEU A 1075 18.02 7.60 36.48
N SER A 1076 17.51 8.35 35.51
CA SER A 1076 18.31 8.96 34.44
C SER A 1076 19.37 9.90 35.01
N LYS A 1077 19.02 10.75 35.99
CA LYS A 1077 19.97 11.63 36.69
C LYS A 1077 21.07 10.87 37.45
N LEU A 1078 20.79 9.63 37.85
CA LEU A 1078 21.74 8.76 38.54
C LEU A 1078 22.56 7.87 37.57
N GLY A 1079 22.32 7.98 36.26
CA GLY A 1079 23.03 7.22 35.23
C GLY A 1079 22.42 5.86 34.91
N PHE A 1080 21.17 5.60 35.34
CA PHE A 1080 20.46 4.36 35.07
C PHE A 1080 19.38 4.57 33.99
N SER A 1081 19.25 3.60 33.08
CA SER A 1081 18.22 3.54 32.03
C SER A 1081 17.14 2.51 32.40
N LEU A 1082 16.13 2.35 31.54
CA LEU A 1082 15.10 1.31 31.72
C LEU A 1082 15.65 -0.11 31.58
N GLU A 1083 16.78 -0.28 30.90
CA GLU A 1083 17.44 -1.59 30.76
C GLU A 1083 17.98 -2.08 32.12
N ASN A 1084 18.14 -1.17 33.09
CA ASN A 1084 18.47 -1.49 34.47
C ASN A 1084 17.24 -1.94 35.29
N LEU A 1085 16.05 -2.05 34.69
CA LEU A 1085 14.84 -2.59 35.33
C LEU A 1085 14.38 -3.84 34.58
N THR A 1086 13.74 -4.78 35.29
CA THR A 1086 13.01 -5.85 34.60
C THR A 1086 11.76 -5.28 33.93
N SER A 1087 11.26 -5.92 32.87
CA SER A 1087 10.07 -5.45 32.14
C SER A 1087 8.85 -5.28 33.06
N LYS A 1088 8.67 -6.19 34.02
CA LYS A 1088 7.61 -6.12 35.05
C LYS A 1088 7.76 -4.87 35.93
N GLU A 1089 8.98 -4.59 36.40
CA GLU A 1089 9.23 -3.45 37.29
C GLU A 1089 9.23 -2.10 36.57
N GLY A 1090 9.53 -2.06 35.26
CA GLY A 1090 9.31 -0.86 34.44
C GLY A 1090 7.85 -0.41 34.46
N PHE A 1091 6.91 -1.34 34.30
CA PHE A 1091 5.47 -1.05 34.39
C PHE A 1091 5.02 -0.70 35.81
N THR A 1092 5.56 -1.37 36.84
CA THR A 1092 5.28 -1.05 38.25
C THR A 1092 5.79 0.36 38.61
N ALA A 1093 7.01 0.71 38.21
CA ALA A 1093 7.56 2.05 38.38
C ALA A 1093 6.69 3.10 37.68
N GLY A 1094 6.25 2.83 36.45
CA GLY A 1094 5.36 3.69 35.67
C GLY A 1094 4.03 3.98 36.38
N ARG A 1095 3.37 2.93 36.91
CA ARG A 1095 2.14 3.04 37.70
C ARG A 1095 2.33 3.88 38.97
N LEU A 1096 3.44 3.66 39.68
CA LEU A 1096 3.75 4.36 40.93
C LEU A 1096 3.98 5.87 40.75
N GLN A 1097 4.39 6.33 39.55
CA GLN A 1097 4.61 7.76 39.31
C GLN A 1097 3.31 8.57 39.46
N GLY A 1098 2.15 7.98 39.14
CA GLY A 1098 0.84 8.60 39.33
C GLY A 1098 0.53 8.94 40.78
N ALA A 1099 1.06 8.15 41.73
CA ALA A 1099 0.88 8.30 43.16
C ALA A 1099 1.92 9.19 43.85
N ILE A 1100 3.03 9.53 43.18
CA ILE A 1100 4.13 10.30 43.77
C ILE A 1100 3.99 11.77 43.35
N SER A 1101 4.03 12.69 44.32
CA SER A 1101 4.03 14.14 44.08
C SER A 1101 5.44 14.74 44.04
N GLY A 1102 6.45 14.05 44.58
CA GLY A 1102 7.85 14.47 44.51
C GLY A 1102 8.81 13.62 45.35
N THR A 1103 10.12 13.80 45.14
CA THR A 1103 11.19 13.14 45.90
C THR A 1103 11.86 14.09 46.88
N LYS A 1104 12.00 13.70 48.16
CA LYS A 1104 12.69 14.49 49.20
C LYS A 1104 14.18 14.15 49.32
N GLY A 1105 14.59 12.96 48.88
CA GLY A 1105 15.97 12.50 48.90
C GLY A 1105 16.09 11.04 48.52
N TYR A 1106 17.30 10.54 48.35
CA TYR A 1106 17.55 9.15 47.97
C TYR A 1106 18.86 8.62 48.56
N THR A 1107 18.95 7.30 48.67
CA THR A 1107 20.20 6.57 48.93
C THR A 1107 20.33 5.44 47.92
N LEU A 1108 21.41 5.46 47.15
CA LEU A 1108 21.82 4.38 46.27
C LEU A 1108 22.77 3.45 47.02
N TYR A 1109 22.45 2.16 47.03
CA TYR A 1109 23.23 1.11 47.66
C TYR A 1109 23.84 0.19 46.60
N ASN A 1110 25.06 -0.27 46.86
CA ASN A 1110 25.71 -1.34 46.10
C ASN A 1110 25.58 -2.68 46.86
N ILE A 1111 25.39 -3.77 46.12
CA ILE A 1111 25.20 -5.14 46.63
C ILE A 1111 26.32 -6.05 46.12
N GLU A 1112 26.95 -6.77 47.04
CA GLU A 1112 28.11 -7.64 46.77
C GLU A 1112 27.91 -9.02 47.39
N ASN A 1113 28.64 -10.02 46.87
CA ASN A 1113 28.61 -11.42 47.32
C ASN A 1113 27.25 -12.12 47.12
N LEU A 1114 26.65 -11.97 45.93
CA LEU A 1114 25.51 -12.76 45.46
C LEU A 1114 25.96 -14.14 44.95
N ASP A 1115 25.03 -15.07 44.74
CA ASP A 1115 25.31 -16.35 44.09
C ASP A 1115 25.36 -16.26 42.54
N ASP A 1116 25.66 -17.38 41.88
CA ASP A 1116 25.79 -17.46 40.43
C ASP A 1116 24.44 -17.25 39.69
N GLU A 1117 23.30 -17.29 40.42
CA GLU A 1117 21.97 -16.93 39.93
C GLU A 1117 21.57 -15.49 40.29
N GLY A 1118 22.46 -14.70 40.91
CA GLY A 1118 22.20 -13.33 41.32
C GLY A 1118 21.34 -13.18 42.58
N LYS A 1119 21.13 -14.24 43.38
CA LYS A 1119 20.36 -14.22 44.63
C LYS A 1119 21.23 -13.98 45.87
N PRO A 1120 20.66 -13.42 46.96
CA PRO A 1120 21.42 -13.07 48.15
C PRO A 1120 21.71 -14.27 49.07
N ARG A 1121 22.99 -14.50 49.37
CA ARG A 1121 23.51 -15.45 50.37
C ARG A 1121 23.55 -14.84 51.78
N ASP A 1122 23.82 -15.65 52.79
CA ASP A 1122 24.00 -15.16 54.18
C ASP A 1122 25.22 -14.25 54.36
N ALA A 1123 26.20 -14.37 53.47
CA ALA A 1123 27.38 -13.50 53.41
C ALA A 1123 27.19 -12.26 52.52
N SER A 1124 26.02 -12.08 51.86
CA SER A 1124 25.80 -10.91 50.98
C SER A 1124 25.88 -9.60 51.75
N THR A 1125 26.56 -8.62 51.19
CA THR A 1125 26.85 -7.33 51.82
C THR A 1125 26.21 -6.19 51.07
N ILE A 1126 25.87 -5.13 51.81
CA ILE A 1126 25.35 -3.87 51.30
C ILE A 1126 26.25 -2.72 51.74
N SER A 1127 26.57 -1.82 50.81
CA SER A 1127 27.34 -0.60 51.06
C SER A 1127 26.63 0.60 50.44
N ILE A 1128 26.94 1.81 50.91
CA ILE A 1128 26.33 3.03 50.39
C ILE A 1128 27.23 3.60 49.31
N GLU A 1129 26.67 3.74 48.11
CA GLU A 1129 27.37 4.29 46.97
C GLU A 1129 27.15 5.80 46.87
N LYS A 1130 25.90 6.26 46.95
CA LYS A 1130 25.55 7.68 46.77
C LYS A 1130 24.34 8.09 47.60
N ARG A 1131 24.29 9.35 48.03
CA ARG A 1131 23.12 9.95 48.69
C ARG A 1131 22.80 11.33 48.14
N GLY A 1132 21.53 11.70 48.18
CA GLY A 1132 21.07 13.04 47.83
C GLY A 1132 19.83 13.46 48.63
N GLY A 1133 19.59 14.78 48.70
CA GLY A 1133 18.47 15.37 49.43
C GLY A 1133 18.55 15.11 50.95
N ILE A 1134 17.41 14.87 51.59
CA ILE A 1134 17.33 14.67 53.06
C ILE A 1134 18.21 13.50 53.56
N ALA A 1135 18.52 12.53 52.71
CA ALA A 1135 19.31 11.35 53.08
C ALA A 1135 20.77 11.67 53.44
N LEU A 1136 21.28 12.86 53.07
CA LEU A 1136 22.62 13.34 53.46
C LEU A 1136 22.73 13.62 54.97
N GLN A 1137 21.62 14.02 55.60
CA GLN A 1137 21.56 14.37 57.03
C GLN A 1137 21.06 13.22 57.91
N MET A 1138 20.65 12.09 57.30
CA MET A 1138 20.14 10.93 58.02
C MET A 1138 21.27 9.98 58.46
N LYS A 1139 21.25 9.52 59.71
CA LYS A 1139 22.13 8.44 60.18
C LYS A 1139 21.72 7.12 59.50
N SER A 1140 22.56 6.59 58.61
CA SER A 1140 22.33 5.27 58.01
C SER A 1140 22.78 4.15 58.93
N ARG A 1141 22.02 3.05 58.93
CA ARG A 1141 22.33 1.81 59.64
C ARG A 1141 23.32 0.91 58.86
N VAL A 1142 23.61 1.26 57.62
CA VAL A 1142 24.57 0.56 56.74
C VAL A 1142 25.92 1.26 56.89
N GLY A 1143 26.89 0.60 57.54
CA GLY A 1143 28.30 1.00 57.56
C GLY A 1143 29.00 0.71 56.23
N LYS A 1144 30.33 0.90 56.13
CA LYS A 1144 31.07 0.71 54.86
C LYS A 1144 30.87 -0.68 54.24
N HIS A 1145 30.66 -1.73 55.03
CA HIS A 1145 30.20 -3.05 54.59
C HIS A 1145 29.31 -3.68 55.67
N ALA A 1146 27.99 -3.65 55.49
CA ALA A 1146 27.04 -4.30 56.41
C ALA A 1146 26.42 -5.53 55.75
N LEU A 1147 26.02 -6.53 56.54
CA LEU A 1147 25.28 -7.68 56.03
C LEU A 1147 23.91 -7.27 55.48
N LEU A 1148 23.55 -7.77 54.30
CA LEU A 1148 22.24 -7.57 53.67
C LEU A 1148 21.17 -8.33 54.45
N LYS A 1149 20.26 -7.60 55.12
CA LYS A 1149 19.23 -8.17 56.01
C LYS A 1149 17.87 -7.50 55.80
N GLY A 1150 16.79 -8.20 56.14
CA GLY A 1150 15.42 -7.68 56.17
C GLY A 1150 14.84 -7.39 54.78
N THR A 1151 13.99 -6.36 54.66
CA THR A 1151 13.26 -6.00 53.42
C THR A 1151 14.18 -5.83 52.21
N LYS A 1152 15.39 -5.29 52.39
CA LYS A 1152 16.36 -5.13 51.30
C LYS A 1152 16.90 -6.47 50.78
N LYS A 1153 17.07 -7.49 51.65
CA LYS A 1153 17.43 -8.86 51.23
C LYS A 1153 16.30 -9.47 50.40
N SER A 1154 15.04 -9.25 50.83
CA SER A 1154 13.86 -9.73 50.09
C SER A 1154 13.78 -9.11 48.69
N ILE A 1155 13.95 -7.79 48.58
CA ILE A 1155 13.88 -7.07 47.28
C ILE A 1155 14.97 -7.54 46.32
N VAL A 1156 16.19 -7.79 46.80
CA VAL A 1156 17.25 -8.37 45.95
C VAL A 1156 16.93 -9.81 45.55
N SER A 1157 16.20 -10.56 46.38
CA SER A 1157 15.83 -11.94 46.06
C SER A 1157 14.62 -12.05 45.11
N THR A 1158 13.65 -11.15 45.23
CA THR A 1158 12.41 -11.19 44.43
C THR A 1158 12.47 -10.28 43.20
N GLY A 1159 13.31 -9.26 43.24
CA GLY A 1159 13.41 -8.24 42.20
C GLY A 1159 12.22 -7.29 42.11
N GLU A 1160 11.36 -7.25 43.14
CA GLU A 1160 10.14 -6.45 43.12
C GLU A 1160 10.33 -5.07 43.77
N ILE A 1161 9.74 -4.02 43.20
CA ILE A 1161 9.70 -2.68 43.78
C ILE A 1161 8.86 -2.70 45.06
N TYR A 1162 9.40 -2.10 46.12
CA TYR A 1162 8.64 -1.85 47.34
C TYR A 1162 8.22 -0.37 47.42
N ALA A 1163 6.94 -0.10 47.63
CA ALA A 1163 6.42 1.25 47.90
C ALA A 1163 5.57 1.23 49.17
N GLY A 1164 5.77 2.19 50.08
CA GLY A 1164 5.00 2.26 51.33
C GLY A 1164 5.75 2.98 52.45
N LEU A 1165 5.42 2.66 53.70
CA LEU A 1165 6.08 3.26 54.87
C LEU A 1165 7.30 2.46 55.32
N GLY A 1166 8.35 3.16 55.75
CA GLY A 1166 9.52 2.57 56.40
C GLY A 1166 9.15 1.91 57.73
N LYS A 1167 9.62 0.68 57.98
CA LYS A 1167 9.24 -0.10 59.19
C LYS A 1167 9.63 0.55 60.52
N PHE A 1168 10.63 1.44 60.54
CA PHE A 1168 11.18 2.01 61.77
C PHE A 1168 10.94 3.50 61.93
N ASP A 1169 11.01 4.27 60.85
CA ASP A 1169 10.86 5.73 60.84
C ASP A 1169 9.48 6.17 60.33
N LYS A 1170 8.66 5.23 59.85
CA LYS A 1170 7.36 5.46 59.23
C LYS A 1170 7.41 6.51 58.11
N ALA A 1171 8.59 6.69 57.48
CA ALA A 1171 8.76 7.62 56.37
C ALA A 1171 8.24 7.00 55.06
N PRO A 1172 7.56 7.74 54.18
CA PRO A 1172 7.16 7.22 52.88
C PRO A 1172 8.37 7.00 51.97
N ILE A 1173 8.53 5.78 51.47
CA ILE A 1173 9.67 5.36 50.69
C ILE A 1173 9.25 4.48 49.50
N VAL A 1174 10.05 4.54 48.45
CA VAL A 1174 10.04 3.60 47.32
C VAL A 1174 11.44 3.01 47.21
N ILE A 1175 11.56 1.69 47.09
CA ILE A 1175 12.82 0.98 46.93
C ILE A 1175 12.79 0.26 45.59
N VAL A 1176 13.70 0.65 44.69
CA VAL A 1176 13.80 0.15 43.32
C VAL A 1176 15.04 -0.74 43.19
N PRO A 1177 14.90 -2.04 42.86
CA PRO A 1177 16.03 -2.89 42.49
C PRO A 1177 16.52 -2.53 41.09
N LEU A 1178 17.85 -2.46 40.91
CA LEU A 1178 18.49 -2.09 39.65
C LEU A 1178 19.46 -3.18 39.19
N LEU A 1179 19.31 -3.59 37.93
CA LEU A 1179 20.11 -4.62 37.27
C LEU A 1179 21.46 -4.06 36.81
N GLY A 1180 22.51 -4.86 37.01
CA GLY A 1180 23.81 -4.66 36.39
C GLY A 1180 23.91 -5.35 35.01
N GLU A 1181 25.11 -5.30 34.41
CA GLU A 1181 25.38 -5.87 33.07
C GLU A 1181 25.14 -7.38 32.98
N ASP A 1182 25.22 -8.10 34.10
CA ASP A 1182 24.99 -9.55 34.20
C ASP A 1182 23.53 -9.92 34.50
N HIS A 1183 22.60 -8.97 34.37
CA HIS A 1183 21.18 -9.11 34.73
C HIS A 1183 20.90 -9.52 36.19
N SER A 1184 21.88 -9.35 37.09
CA SER A 1184 21.69 -9.49 38.54
C SER A 1184 21.46 -8.13 39.21
N ILE A 1185 20.79 -8.10 40.37
CA ILE A 1185 20.50 -6.85 41.10
C ILE A 1185 21.76 -6.38 41.83
N LYS A 1186 22.56 -5.54 41.17
CA LYS A 1186 23.78 -4.96 41.74
C LYS A 1186 23.51 -3.73 42.59
N ASN A 1187 22.45 -2.97 42.30
CA ASN A 1187 22.14 -1.76 43.04
C ASN A 1187 20.71 -1.75 43.58
N ILE A 1188 20.50 -1.05 44.69
CA ILE A 1188 19.17 -0.75 45.22
C ILE A 1188 19.07 0.75 45.42
N LEU A 1189 18.06 1.37 44.80
CA LEU A 1189 17.76 2.78 44.99
C LEU A 1189 16.60 2.94 45.98
N LEU A 1190 16.88 3.48 47.17
CA LEU A 1190 15.87 3.89 48.14
C LEU A 1190 15.57 5.38 47.96
N VAL A 1191 14.33 5.70 47.63
CA VAL A 1191 13.84 7.07 47.42
C VAL A 1191 12.87 7.43 48.53
N HIS A 1192 13.11 8.55 49.20
CA HIS A 1192 12.13 9.17 50.10
C HIS A 1192 11.16 10.00 49.26
N VAL A 1193 9.89 9.57 49.24
CA VAL A 1193 8.86 10.16 48.38
C VAL A 1193 7.83 10.94 49.20
N ARG A 1194 7.05 11.76 48.51
CA ARG A 1194 5.76 12.26 49.01
C ARG A 1194 4.68 11.64 48.14
N PHE A 1195 3.75 10.90 48.73
CA PHE A 1195 2.58 10.41 48.01
C PHE A 1195 1.55 11.54 47.86
N LYS A 1196 0.67 11.44 46.87
CA LYS A 1196 -0.49 12.32 46.72
C LYS A 1196 -1.57 11.93 47.72
N GLU A 1197 -2.20 12.92 48.34
CA GLU A 1197 -3.22 12.72 49.39
C GLU A 1197 -4.64 12.62 48.81
N ASP A 1198 -4.83 13.00 47.54
CA ASP A 1198 -6.11 13.24 46.86
C ASP A 1198 -6.34 12.36 45.61
N LEU A 1199 -5.86 11.10 45.62
CA LEU A 1199 -6.14 10.17 44.51
C LEU A 1199 -7.60 9.72 44.47
N SER A 1200 -8.21 9.77 43.29
CA SER A 1200 -9.51 9.15 43.01
C SER A 1200 -9.44 7.62 43.17
N VAL A 1201 -10.60 6.97 43.32
CA VAL A 1201 -10.71 5.51 43.45
C VAL A 1201 -10.09 4.80 42.23
N SER A 1202 -10.35 5.30 41.02
CA SER A 1202 -9.78 4.77 39.76
C SER A 1202 -8.25 4.89 39.72
N GLU A 1203 -7.69 5.99 40.23
CA GLU A 1203 -6.23 6.18 40.32
C GLU A 1203 -5.61 5.26 41.38
N LYS A 1204 -6.26 5.05 42.53
CA LYS A 1204 -5.80 4.08 43.54
C LYS A 1204 -5.77 2.66 42.99
N LYS A 1205 -6.77 2.27 42.18
CA LYS A 1205 -6.82 0.98 41.48
C LYS A 1205 -5.66 0.81 40.50
N ALA A 1206 -5.41 1.82 39.67
CA ALA A 1206 -4.30 1.82 38.72
C ALA A 1206 -2.93 1.71 39.42
N VAL A 1207 -2.76 2.38 40.55
CA VAL A 1207 -1.54 2.36 41.38
C VAL A 1207 -1.33 1.02 42.08
N LEU A 1208 -2.41 0.34 42.51
CA LEU A 1208 -2.35 -0.95 43.19
C LEU A 1208 -2.03 -2.13 42.26
N GLY A 1209 -2.40 -2.05 40.98
CA GLY A 1209 -2.10 -3.09 39.98
C GLY A 1209 -2.61 -4.47 40.42
N ASP A 1210 -1.77 -5.50 40.33
CA ASP A 1210 -2.16 -6.89 40.66
C ASP A 1210 -2.60 -7.05 42.12
N LYS A 1211 -2.11 -6.20 43.01
CA LYS A 1211 -2.49 -6.19 44.43
C LYS A 1211 -3.96 -5.83 44.63
N PHE A 1212 -4.55 -5.04 43.73
CA PHE A 1212 -5.98 -4.74 43.75
C PHE A 1212 -6.82 -6.01 43.56
N ASN A 1213 -6.46 -6.86 42.59
CA ASN A 1213 -7.16 -8.11 42.33
C ASN A 1213 -7.08 -9.03 43.56
N ASN A 1214 -5.91 -9.15 44.18
CA ASN A 1214 -5.75 -9.94 45.39
C ASN A 1214 -6.62 -9.43 46.57
N ILE A 1215 -6.74 -8.11 46.74
CA ILE A 1215 -7.63 -7.53 47.77
C ILE A 1215 -9.09 -7.85 47.45
N ARG A 1216 -9.50 -7.65 46.19
CA ARG A 1216 -10.86 -7.95 45.72
C ARG A 1216 -11.21 -9.42 45.94
N ASP A 1217 -10.32 -10.31 45.55
CA ASP A 1217 -10.55 -11.75 45.62
C ASP A 1217 -10.64 -12.22 47.08
N LEU A 1218 -9.81 -11.67 47.99
CA LEU A 1218 -9.89 -11.93 49.44
C LEU A 1218 -11.18 -11.41 50.10
N ILE A 1219 -11.77 -10.32 49.60
CA ILE A 1219 -13.08 -9.84 50.07
C ILE A 1219 -14.20 -10.72 49.53
N ASN A 1220 -14.14 -11.09 48.25
CA ASN A 1220 -15.12 -11.98 47.62
C ASN A 1220 -15.12 -13.38 48.28
N GLU A 1221 -13.96 -13.90 48.69
CA GLU A 1221 -13.85 -15.18 49.44
C GLU A 1221 -14.58 -15.16 50.79
N CYS A 1222 -14.89 -13.98 51.32
CA CYS A 1222 -15.66 -13.80 52.54
C CYS A 1222 -17.19 -13.62 52.30
N ASP A 1223 -17.69 -13.99 51.11
CA ASP A 1223 -19.10 -13.85 50.67
C ASP A 1223 -19.61 -12.38 50.66
N LEU A 1224 -18.72 -11.40 50.48
CA LEU A 1224 -19.07 -9.98 50.36
C LEU A 1224 -18.85 -9.50 48.91
N PRO A 1225 -19.83 -8.85 48.25
CA PRO A 1225 -19.63 -8.31 46.91
C PRO A 1225 -18.65 -7.12 46.96
N TRP A 1226 -17.67 -7.13 46.06
CA TRP A 1226 -16.69 -6.04 45.97
C TRP A 1226 -17.31 -4.74 45.42
N ASP A 1227 -17.00 -3.61 46.06
CA ASP A 1227 -17.22 -2.25 45.57
C ASP A 1227 -15.88 -1.49 45.55
N ASP A 1228 -15.54 -0.87 44.42
CA ASP A 1228 -14.31 -0.07 44.26
C ASP A 1228 -14.24 1.07 45.32
N ASN A 1229 -15.39 1.57 45.78
CA ASN A 1229 -15.47 2.59 46.84
C ASN A 1229 -14.92 2.12 48.20
N TYR A 1230 -14.68 0.83 48.41
CA TYR A 1230 -14.02 0.33 49.63
C TYR A 1230 -12.58 0.83 49.79
N LEU A 1231 -11.98 1.36 48.72
CA LEU A 1231 -10.68 2.03 48.73
C LEU A 1231 -10.77 3.53 49.11
N GLU A 1232 -11.98 4.08 49.19
CA GLU A 1232 -12.22 5.45 49.63
C GLU A 1232 -11.92 5.59 51.13
N GLY A 1233 -11.31 6.71 51.53
CA GLY A 1233 -10.87 6.92 52.92
C GLY A 1233 -9.59 6.17 53.35
N LEU A 1234 -9.10 5.19 52.58
CA LEU A 1234 -7.79 4.57 52.81
C LEU A 1234 -6.67 5.38 52.13
N SER A 1235 -5.60 5.67 52.88
CA SER A 1235 -4.46 6.41 52.35
C SER A 1235 -3.63 5.54 51.42
N VAL A 1236 -3.02 6.16 50.40
CA VAL A 1236 -2.20 5.46 49.40
C VAL A 1236 -0.98 4.82 50.04
N GLU A 1237 -0.44 5.41 51.11
CA GLU A 1237 0.68 4.84 51.85
C GLU A 1237 0.32 3.53 52.57
N PHE A 1238 -0.90 3.46 53.12
CA PHE A 1238 -1.42 2.26 53.74
C PHE A 1238 -1.68 1.17 52.69
N LEU A 1239 -2.32 1.56 51.58
CA LEU A 1239 -2.65 0.65 50.47
C LEU A 1239 -1.40 0.05 49.81
N LEU A 1240 -0.33 0.82 49.65
CA LEU A 1240 0.93 0.31 49.08
C LEU A 1240 1.76 -0.47 50.11
N GLY A 1241 1.80 -0.03 51.37
CA GLY A 1241 2.71 -0.56 52.39
C GLY A 1241 2.29 -1.84 53.12
N GLU A 1242 0.99 -2.15 53.22
CA GLU A 1242 0.47 -3.31 53.97
C GLU A 1242 0.12 -4.50 53.06
N SER A 1243 0.03 -5.73 53.57
CA SER A 1243 -0.37 -6.89 52.73
C SER A 1243 -1.85 -6.81 52.33
N ALA A 1244 -2.21 -7.51 51.25
CA ALA A 1244 -3.60 -7.60 50.80
C ALA A 1244 -4.53 -8.12 51.91
N ASP A 1245 -4.08 -9.06 52.75
CA ASP A 1245 -4.85 -9.59 53.88
C ASP A 1245 -5.15 -8.53 54.95
N VAL A 1246 -4.17 -7.68 55.26
CA VAL A 1246 -4.31 -6.62 56.27
C VAL A 1246 -5.25 -5.52 55.77
N ILE A 1247 -5.15 -5.18 54.49
CA ILE A 1247 -6.04 -4.22 53.83
C ILE A 1247 -7.47 -4.76 53.80
N SER A 1248 -7.66 -6.00 53.35
CA SER A 1248 -8.96 -6.67 53.29
C SER A 1248 -9.58 -6.80 54.70
N SER A 1249 -8.78 -7.16 55.71
CA SER A 1249 -9.22 -7.21 57.12
C SER A 1249 -9.69 -5.85 57.64
N ARG A 1250 -9.03 -4.77 57.24
CA ARG A 1250 -9.42 -3.40 57.64
C ARG A 1250 -10.70 -2.95 56.95
N ILE A 1251 -10.87 -3.27 55.67
CA ILE A 1251 -12.11 -3.02 54.93
C ILE A 1251 -13.25 -3.82 55.55
N MET A 1252 -13.05 -5.11 55.81
CA MET A 1252 -14.04 -5.97 56.48
C MET A 1252 -14.43 -5.46 57.87
N LYS A 1253 -13.47 -4.93 58.65
CA LYS A 1253 -13.76 -4.34 59.95
C LYS A 1253 -14.61 -3.07 59.81
N PHE A 1254 -14.29 -2.21 58.84
CA PHE A 1254 -15.06 -1.00 58.56
C PHE A 1254 -16.49 -1.30 58.08
N LEU A 1255 -16.67 -2.37 57.29
CA LEU A 1255 -17.97 -2.88 56.83
C LEU A 1255 -18.77 -3.63 57.91
N LYS A 1256 -18.15 -4.01 59.03
CA LYS A 1256 -18.84 -4.59 60.20
C LYS A 1256 -19.21 -3.54 61.25
N GLU A 1257 -18.53 -2.40 61.24
CA GLU A 1257 -18.74 -1.27 62.16
C GLU A 1257 -19.72 -0.22 61.62
N ASN A 1258 -20.02 -0.25 60.31
CA ASN A 1258 -21.07 0.52 59.63
C ASN A 1258 -22.05 -0.43 58.95
#